data_AF-A0A285BJ99-F1
#
_entry.id   AF-A0A285BJ99-F1
#
_cell.length_a   1.000
_cell.length_b   1.000
_cell.length_c   1.000
_cell.angle_alpha   90.00
_cell.angle_beta   90.00
_cell.angle_gamma   90.00
#
_symmetry.space_group_name_H-M   'P 1'
#
loop_
_entity.id
_entity.type
_entity.pdbx_description
1 polymer ?
#
loop_
_entity_poly.entity_id
_entity_poly.type
_entity_poly.pdbx_seq_one_letter_code
_entity_poly.pdbx_strand_id
1 'polypeptide(L)'
;MSELKKLEKNRENILIGEIGTLLHDIGKLHPDFIGTQSLENTPQKFYHPNIDGFLNSELNEKIKSKYFEFSIGSDNSSVYKLITEHHDRDPKDKFVKYLKECDNLDSADDKGIVRRKQSRENTFIVSPFGYPKEKINLDFLGKRFEDLQQNLLGLFKYYISGIMDIGCFRKALINNLMKVFSHSLGETRIPANDVTLWDHSYSTASLFKSVLAALVLSETKLKWRVFGISWNGIGFINGGRKIADILKRREIIDNIKGKLKELCEFTYPIGNAVYEDLNGMYFTFPQLSGNKLIEVAGELSEKALNIINQGSDNEIWPVFTLSKDYRGLTIIANELNFASEVRKKPKSTPVLYVEGEVKKCFKNPEFIHEVRVGQDICPFCKIRSKDKEKERCDICDERRRGRLDEWLLNRKNTIWVDEVADTNNRIALLSLNFNLDKWLNGSMIGSLYSQSFEDWMKVRKENKENKNTTEILDDNLLNDIKFLSPLQPNKKSVYDLIEYVISNKDDNNKKGDIAKILDTFFQDVNIGKGKINSHIDNIKERLKPFELTKESLAAFLFTQNATPARLYRIWKETEEFFRIALKEIKSKLYFNKWKRIKFDVDISQLNTQKKLKLNTPYIIKIEDLKPENILVLHVSNGEFYTIESLEKFKFNKKQGKLAVKDALRQGFYYLADEKKAQDNLLKLNQGETIKPKSENIKEEEYIPFIEINRSPLSLRIIVPAADSIKIIEIITKLFNDRFEKVLGKLPLNIKLLVADRKFPMYVLLEAEGRMLEGKEFNEAVYMNPWWDVTGLRNDKYYGFYPTKQIEDDERYTLDDLSMLSKGKTYALYPGYFDFDFLGGTSDRYKISYKKNKEGQTVKRKDEEYMLYSSRPYYLYQISIMIELWKTLKNNISNSQINFIEEMLINKLREWREVNDSSKNSIFLEFVKAALIDAFGEKWDKLREETKYFLIYSACNGMMLDTIALFKHVIKIKEDNGNE
;
A
#
# COMPACT_ATOMS: atom_id res chain seq x y z
N MET A 1 12.69 6.02 -39.66
CA MET A 1 11.43 5.77 -38.92
C MET A 1 11.80 5.73 -37.46
N SER A 2 11.18 6.54 -36.58
CA SER A 2 11.59 6.52 -35.16
C SER A 2 11.42 5.13 -34.56
N GLU A 3 12.25 4.79 -33.59
CA GLU A 3 12.24 3.47 -32.95
C GLU A 3 10.87 3.16 -32.32
N LEU A 4 10.19 4.17 -31.73
CA LEU A 4 8.81 4.02 -31.24
C LEU A 4 7.81 3.64 -32.34
N LYS A 5 7.96 4.19 -33.56
CA LYS A 5 7.09 3.81 -34.68
C LYS A 5 7.30 2.35 -35.11
N LYS A 6 8.48 1.76 -34.90
CA LYS A 6 8.69 0.32 -35.15
C LYS A 6 7.90 -0.53 -34.16
N LEU A 7 7.88 -0.14 -32.88
CA LEU A 7 7.07 -0.79 -31.84
C LEU A 7 5.57 -0.68 -32.14
N GLU A 8 5.10 0.50 -32.53
CA GLU A 8 3.69 0.74 -32.89
C GLU A 8 3.26 -0.15 -34.08
N LYS A 9 4.10 -0.25 -35.10
CA LYS A 9 3.83 -1.12 -36.27
C LYS A 9 3.83 -2.62 -35.94
N ASN A 10 4.64 -3.04 -34.97
CA ASN A 10 4.70 -4.43 -34.51
C ASN A 10 3.86 -4.67 -33.24
N ARG A 11 2.97 -3.73 -32.89
CA ARG A 11 2.22 -3.77 -31.64
C ARG A 11 1.46 -5.07 -31.48
N GLU A 12 0.72 -5.49 -32.50
CA GLU A 12 -0.08 -6.70 -32.46
C GLU A 12 0.78 -7.95 -32.19
N ASN A 13 1.93 -8.09 -32.87
CA ASN A 13 2.87 -9.20 -32.63
C ASN A 13 3.40 -9.22 -31.19
N ILE A 14 3.78 -8.06 -30.64
CA ILE A 14 4.25 -7.95 -29.25
C ILE A 14 3.13 -8.33 -28.28
N LEU A 15 1.91 -7.83 -28.50
CA LEU A 15 0.77 -8.09 -27.63
C LEU A 15 0.30 -9.55 -27.68
N ILE A 16 0.33 -10.20 -28.86
CA ILE A 16 0.02 -11.64 -28.98
C ILE A 16 1.07 -12.47 -28.22
N GLY A 17 2.35 -12.14 -28.32
CA GLY A 17 3.41 -12.80 -27.53
C GLY A 17 3.26 -12.59 -26.02
N GLU A 18 2.85 -11.39 -25.59
CA GLU A 18 2.48 -11.11 -24.19
C GLU A 18 1.29 -11.97 -23.74
N ILE A 19 0.22 -12.05 -24.55
CA ILE A 19 -0.97 -12.86 -24.27
C ILE A 19 -0.60 -14.34 -24.12
N GLY A 20 0.25 -14.87 -25.01
CA GLY A 20 0.72 -16.24 -24.89
C GLY A 20 1.52 -16.48 -23.61
N THR A 21 2.30 -15.50 -23.18
CA THR A 21 3.02 -15.57 -21.91
C THR A 21 2.09 -15.44 -20.70
N LEU A 22 1.03 -14.64 -20.77
CA LEU A 22 0.03 -14.60 -19.71
C LEU A 22 -0.71 -15.94 -19.55
N LEU A 23 -0.81 -16.73 -20.62
CA LEU A 23 -1.48 -18.03 -20.65
C LEU A 23 -0.54 -19.23 -20.48
N HIS A 24 0.79 -19.04 -20.51
CA HIS A 24 1.76 -20.15 -20.64
C HIS A 24 1.59 -21.25 -19.57
N ASP A 25 1.21 -20.85 -18.35
CA ASP A 25 1.02 -21.74 -17.21
C ASP A 25 -0.46 -21.97 -16.85
N ILE A 26 -1.39 -21.75 -17.79
CA ILE A 26 -2.84 -21.91 -17.55
C ILE A 26 -3.20 -23.29 -16.99
N GLY A 27 -2.46 -24.34 -17.34
CA GLY A 27 -2.67 -25.69 -16.81
C GLY A 27 -2.49 -25.81 -15.29
N LYS A 28 -1.79 -24.88 -14.64
CA LYS A 28 -1.67 -24.83 -13.16
C LYS A 28 -3.00 -24.50 -12.46
N LEU A 29 -4.03 -24.09 -13.19
CA LEU A 29 -5.40 -23.98 -12.66
C LEU A 29 -6.12 -25.34 -12.54
N HIS A 30 -5.65 -26.37 -13.25
CA HIS A 30 -6.32 -27.66 -13.18
C HIS A 30 -6.11 -28.29 -11.78
N PRO A 31 -7.16 -28.82 -11.11
CA PRO A 31 -7.04 -29.40 -9.77
C PRO A 31 -5.95 -30.47 -9.64
N ASP A 32 -5.73 -31.26 -10.69
CA ASP A 32 -4.68 -32.29 -10.73
C ASP A 32 -3.25 -31.73 -10.66
N PHE A 33 -3.03 -30.46 -11.01
CA PHE A 33 -1.73 -29.82 -10.81
C PHE A 33 -1.40 -29.74 -9.31
N ILE A 34 -2.33 -29.22 -8.50
CA ILE A 34 -2.19 -29.17 -7.04
C ILE A 34 -2.06 -30.60 -6.48
N GLY A 35 -2.89 -31.52 -6.97
CA GLY A 35 -2.83 -32.93 -6.59
C GLY A 35 -1.46 -33.57 -6.83
N THR A 36 -0.85 -33.35 -8.00
CA THR A 36 0.48 -33.88 -8.36
C THR A 36 1.60 -33.24 -7.53
N GLN A 37 1.48 -31.93 -7.25
CA GLN A 37 2.51 -31.22 -6.47
C GLN A 37 2.36 -31.42 -4.95
N SER A 38 1.28 -32.04 -4.50
CA SER A 38 1.00 -32.30 -3.09
C SER A 38 1.87 -33.42 -2.45
N LEU A 39 1.76 -33.56 -1.13
CA LEU A 39 2.34 -34.67 -0.37
C LEU A 39 1.80 -36.04 -0.82
N GLU A 40 0.51 -36.08 -1.15
CA GLU A 40 -0.21 -37.27 -1.59
C GLU A 40 0.15 -37.66 -3.04
N ASN A 41 0.68 -36.71 -3.83
CA ASN A 41 1.08 -36.91 -5.22
C ASN A 41 0.01 -37.65 -6.03
N THR A 42 -1.23 -37.15 -5.95
CA THR A 42 -2.42 -37.78 -6.53
C THR A 42 -3.19 -36.74 -7.36
N PRO A 43 -3.27 -36.89 -8.70
CA PRO A 43 -2.70 -38.00 -9.48
C PRO A 43 -1.16 -37.96 -9.51
N GLN A 44 -0.53 -39.09 -9.83
CA GLN A 44 0.94 -39.20 -9.83
C GLN A 44 1.63 -38.40 -10.94
N LYS A 45 0.90 -38.09 -12.01
CA LYS A 45 1.41 -37.36 -13.16
C LYS A 45 0.32 -36.47 -13.72
N PHE A 46 0.64 -35.19 -13.83
CA PHE A 46 -0.13 -34.21 -14.57
C PHE A 46 0.85 -33.30 -15.29
N TYR A 47 0.80 -33.29 -16.63
CA TYR A 47 1.65 -32.44 -17.45
C TYR A 47 0.86 -31.20 -17.86
N HIS A 48 0.98 -30.15 -17.06
CA HIS A 48 0.24 -28.89 -17.23
C HIS A 48 0.46 -28.17 -18.58
N PRO A 49 1.56 -28.37 -19.35
CA PRO A 49 1.67 -27.82 -20.70
C PRO A 49 0.82 -28.56 -21.75
N ASN A 50 0.32 -29.78 -21.49
CA ASN A 50 -0.50 -30.53 -22.45
C ASN A 50 -1.96 -30.05 -22.44
N ILE A 51 -2.18 -28.81 -22.90
CA ILE A 51 -3.51 -28.20 -22.94
C ILE A 51 -4.49 -28.96 -23.84
N ASP A 52 -4.01 -29.71 -24.84
CA ASP A 52 -4.83 -30.58 -25.70
C ASP A 52 -5.55 -31.67 -24.90
N GLY A 53 -4.99 -32.09 -23.76
CA GLY A 53 -5.53 -33.17 -22.95
C GLY A 53 -6.62 -32.75 -21.96
N PHE A 54 -6.77 -31.45 -21.66
CA PHE A 54 -7.68 -31.00 -20.60
C PHE A 54 -8.44 -29.69 -20.88
N LEU A 55 -7.99 -28.85 -21.82
CA LEU A 55 -8.78 -27.66 -22.20
C LEU A 55 -9.96 -28.05 -23.07
N ASN A 56 -11.03 -27.25 -23.00
CA ASN A 56 -12.13 -27.28 -23.93
C ASN A 56 -11.62 -27.28 -25.38
N SER A 57 -12.08 -28.24 -26.18
CA SER A 57 -11.59 -28.46 -27.56
C SER A 57 -11.80 -27.24 -28.44
N GLU A 58 -12.95 -26.56 -28.33
CA GLU A 58 -13.23 -25.37 -29.13
C GLU A 58 -12.31 -24.20 -28.74
N LEU A 59 -12.05 -24.00 -27.45
CA LEU A 59 -11.09 -22.99 -26.98
C LEU A 59 -9.68 -23.29 -27.51
N ASN A 60 -9.26 -24.54 -27.43
CA ASN A 60 -7.96 -24.98 -27.92
C ASN A 60 -7.81 -24.76 -29.44
N GLU A 61 -8.85 -25.04 -30.23
CA GLU A 61 -8.89 -24.69 -31.66
C GLU A 61 -8.75 -23.18 -31.89
N LYS A 62 -9.37 -22.34 -31.05
CA LYS A 62 -9.19 -20.87 -31.16
C LYS A 62 -7.77 -20.44 -30.83
N ILE A 63 -7.14 -21.05 -29.81
CA ILE A 63 -5.73 -20.79 -29.45
C ILE A 63 -4.78 -21.16 -30.59
N LYS A 64 -5.06 -22.25 -31.31
CA LYS A 64 -4.30 -22.72 -32.48
C LYS A 64 -4.56 -21.90 -33.76
N SER A 65 -5.48 -20.94 -33.74
CA SER A 65 -5.83 -20.20 -34.95
C SER A 65 -4.70 -19.25 -35.38
N LYS A 66 -4.64 -18.97 -36.69
CA LYS A 66 -3.67 -18.04 -37.30
C LYS A 66 -3.66 -16.63 -36.69
N TYR A 67 -4.73 -16.23 -36.00
CA TYR A 67 -4.84 -14.93 -35.31
C TYR A 67 -3.94 -14.84 -34.06
N PHE A 68 -3.45 -15.97 -33.57
CA PHE A 68 -2.55 -16.04 -32.41
C PHE A 68 -1.14 -16.53 -32.79
N GLU A 69 -0.80 -16.43 -34.08
CA GLU A 69 0.57 -16.49 -34.57
C GLU A 69 1.15 -15.08 -34.58
N PHE A 70 2.46 -14.96 -34.31
CA PHE A 70 3.16 -13.69 -34.35
C PHE A 70 4.55 -13.85 -34.93
N SER A 71 5.10 -12.77 -35.49
CA SER A 71 6.42 -12.77 -36.12
C SER A 71 7.19 -11.49 -35.78
N ILE A 72 8.48 -11.63 -35.47
CA ILE A 72 9.39 -10.50 -35.26
C ILE A 72 10.67 -10.79 -36.03
N GLY A 73 10.96 -9.96 -37.04
CA GLY A 73 12.05 -10.24 -37.97
C GLY A 73 11.75 -11.47 -38.84
N SER A 74 12.69 -12.40 -38.94
CA SER A 74 12.53 -13.67 -39.66
C SER A 74 11.95 -14.80 -38.81
N ASP A 75 11.85 -14.58 -37.50
CA ASP A 75 11.43 -15.61 -36.55
C ASP A 75 9.90 -15.52 -36.36
N ASN A 76 9.23 -16.68 -36.26
CA ASN A 76 7.79 -16.79 -35.97
C ASN A 76 7.53 -17.71 -34.78
N SER A 77 6.38 -17.51 -34.12
CA SER A 77 5.86 -18.39 -33.08
C SER A 77 4.34 -18.25 -32.97
N SER A 78 3.76 -18.93 -31.98
CA SER A 78 2.33 -18.85 -31.68
C SER A 78 2.08 -18.95 -30.19
N VAL A 79 0.92 -18.47 -29.75
CA VAL A 79 0.45 -18.65 -28.36
C VAL A 79 0.47 -20.13 -27.96
N TYR A 80 0.07 -21.03 -28.86
CA TYR A 80 0.06 -22.46 -28.61
C TYR A 80 1.47 -23.02 -28.30
N LYS A 81 2.49 -22.63 -29.06
CA LYS A 81 3.88 -23.06 -28.81
C LYS A 81 4.42 -22.51 -27.49
N LEU A 82 4.11 -21.25 -27.17
CA LEU A 82 4.52 -20.64 -25.90
C LEU A 82 3.96 -21.39 -24.68
N ILE A 83 2.77 -22.00 -24.80
CA ILE A 83 2.15 -22.80 -23.72
C ILE A 83 2.66 -24.25 -23.68
N THR A 84 2.93 -24.86 -24.84
CA THR A 84 3.17 -26.31 -24.93
C THR A 84 4.65 -26.69 -24.91
N GLU A 85 5.54 -25.80 -25.36
CA GLU A 85 6.97 -26.08 -25.56
C GLU A 85 7.89 -25.44 -24.52
N HIS A 86 7.42 -24.58 -23.60
CA HIS A 86 8.29 -23.84 -22.66
C HIS A 86 9.02 -24.73 -21.64
N HIS A 87 8.49 -25.93 -21.38
CA HIS A 87 9.13 -26.94 -20.55
C HIS A 87 10.11 -27.86 -21.30
N ASP A 88 10.20 -27.76 -22.62
CA ASP A 88 11.13 -28.58 -23.40
C ASP A 88 12.57 -28.28 -22.99
N ARG A 89 13.42 -29.30 -22.99
CA ARG A 89 14.82 -29.16 -22.55
C ARG A 89 15.59 -28.17 -23.45
N ASP A 90 15.40 -28.28 -24.76
CA ASP A 90 15.96 -27.39 -25.79
C ASP A 90 14.89 -27.10 -26.86
N PRO A 91 13.98 -26.14 -26.60
CA PRO A 91 12.91 -25.82 -27.53
C PRO A 91 13.51 -25.24 -28.81
N LYS A 92 13.07 -25.67 -29.99
CA LYS A 92 13.62 -25.16 -31.27
C LYS A 92 13.21 -23.72 -31.53
N ASP A 93 12.05 -23.32 -31.04
CA ASP A 93 11.49 -21.98 -31.15
C ASP A 93 12.27 -20.99 -30.27
N LYS A 94 12.79 -19.93 -30.90
CA LYS A 94 13.61 -18.91 -30.25
C LYS A 94 12.81 -18.07 -29.23
N PHE A 95 11.53 -17.80 -29.50
CA PHE A 95 10.67 -17.08 -28.56
C PHE A 95 10.35 -17.94 -27.34
N VAL A 96 10.17 -19.25 -27.52
CA VAL A 96 10.03 -20.20 -26.41
C VAL A 96 11.31 -20.23 -25.56
N LYS A 97 12.51 -20.18 -26.16
CA LYS A 97 13.77 -20.04 -25.41
C LYS A 97 13.78 -18.77 -24.54
N TYR A 98 13.40 -17.63 -25.12
CA TYR A 98 13.34 -16.36 -24.39
C TYR A 98 12.28 -16.36 -23.29
N LEU A 99 11.11 -16.95 -23.53
CA LEU A 99 10.07 -17.13 -22.52
C LEU A 99 10.60 -17.95 -21.34
N LYS A 100 11.26 -19.08 -21.63
CA LYS A 100 11.86 -19.94 -20.62
C LYS A 100 12.92 -19.21 -19.78
N GLU A 101 13.71 -18.31 -20.38
CA GLU A 101 14.64 -17.46 -19.61
C GLU A 101 13.89 -16.48 -18.69
N CYS A 102 12.79 -15.89 -19.14
CA CYS A 102 11.96 -15.00 -18.33
C CYS A 102 11.25 -15.76 -17.18
N ASP A 103 10.64 -16.91 -17.45
CA ASP A 103 10.01 -17.77 -16.43
C ASP A 103 11.05 -18.17 -15.39
N ASN A 104 12.24 -18.61 -15.81
CA ASN A 104 13.31 -18.94 -14.87
C ASN A 104 13.76 -17.73 -14.06
N LEU A 105 13.82 -16.52 -14.58
CA LEU A 105 14.17 -15.35 -13.75
C LEU A 105 13.10 -15.01 -12.72
N ASP A 106 11.84 -15.18 -13.08
CA ASP A 106 10.72 -14.90 -12.18
C ASP A 106 10.57 -15.96 -11.07
N SER A 107 11.00 -17.19 -11.35
CA SER A 107 10.72 -18.34 -10.50
C SER A 107 11.92 -19.09 -9.94
N ALA A 108 13.11 -18.99 -10.56
CA ALA A 108 14.27 -19.82 -10.20
C ALA A 108 15.03 -19.38 -8.96
N ASP A 109 14.69 -18.25 -8.34
CA ASP A 109 15.24 -17.96 -7.01
C ASP A 109 14.50 -18.72 -5.89
N ASP A 110 13.31 -19.24 -6.18
CA ASP A 110 12.53 -20.09 -5.28
C ASP A 110 12.54 -21.56 -5.75
N LYS A 111 12.36 -21.78 -7.07
CA LYS A 111 12.34 -23.11 -7.69
C LYS A 111 13.70 -23.78 -7.48
N GLY A 112 13.67 -24.83 -6.64
CA GLY A 112 14.82 -25.64 -6.31
C GLY A 112 15.29 -25.49 -4.86
N ILE A 113 15.09 -24.36 -4.21
CA ILE A 113 15.53 -24.18 -2.81
C ILE A 113 14.44 -24.58 -1.82
N VAL A 114 13.18 -24.28 -2.14
CA VAL A 114 12.03 -24.63 -1.29
C VAL A 114 11.68 -26.11 -1.39
N ARG A 115 11.36 -26.75 -0.25
CA ARG A 115 11.23 -28.21 -0.16
C ARG A 115 9.89 -28.74 0.29
N ARG A 116 9.16 -27.96 1.09
CA ARG A 116 8.01 -28.48 1.85
C ARG A 116 6.74 -28.43 1.01
N LYS A 117 6.36 -29.59 0.46
CA LYS A 117 5.06 -29.78 -0.20
C LYS A 117 3.91 -29.60 0.79
N GLN A 118 2.79 -29.10 0.28
CA GLN A 118 1.52 -28.99 1.01
C GLN A 118 0.68 -30.26 0.79
N SER A 119 -0.23 -30.55 1.71
CA SER A 119 -1.24 -31.59 1.47
C SER A 119 -2.28 -31.07 0.47
N ARG A 120 -2.77 -31.96 -0.39
CA ARG A 120 -3.86 -31.68 -1.36
C ARG A 120 -5.10 -31.13 -0.66
N GLU A 121 -5.43 -31.65 0.53
CA GLU A 121 -6.59 -31.24 1.33
C GLU A 121 -6.36 -29.97 2.15
N ASN A 122 -5.11 -29.49 2.19
CA ASN A 122 -4.71 -28.37 3.03
C ASN A 122 -3.68 -27.47 2.34
N THR A 123 -3.93 -27.14 1.07
CA THR A 123 -3.10 -26.21 0.29
C THR A 123 -3.56 -24.78 0.52
N PHE A 124 -2.63 -23.91 0.92
CA PHE A 124 -2.88 -22.48 1.17
C PHE A 124 -2.09 -21.60 0.22
N ILE A 125 -2.73 -20.49 -0.16
CA ILE A 125 -2.09 -19.29 -0.64
C ILE A 125 -1.81 -18.42 0.59
N VAL A 126 -0.54 -18.16 0.88
CA VAL A 126 -0.13 -17.24 1.96
C VAL A 126 0.21 -15.88 1.37
N SER A 127 0.25 -14.79 2.14
CA SER A 127 0.81 -13.50 1.71
C SER A 127 2.35 -13.54 1.73
N PRO A 128 3.08 -12.58 1.11
CA PRO A 128 4.55 -12.47 1.27
C PRO A 128 4.98 -12.24 2.72
N PHE A 129 4.02 -11.85 3.57
CA PHE A 129 4.17 -11.65 5.01
C PHE A 129 3.72 -12.88 5.83
N GLY A 130 3.41 -14.00 5.19
CA GLY A 130 3.10 -15.28 5.82
C GLY A 130 1.67 -15.45 6.35
N TYR A 131 0.76 -14.53 6.03
CA TYR A 131 -0.65 -14.64 6.42
C TYR A 131 -1.43 -15.60 5.50
N PRO A 132 -2.15 -16.60 6.02
CA PRO A 132 -2.90 -17.55 5.22
C PRO A 132 -4.13 -16.87 4.59
N LYS A 133 -4.04 -16.46 3.32
CA LYS A 133 -5.10 -15.70 2.64
C LYS A 133 -6.26 -16.57 2.20
N GLU A 134 -5.95 -17.71 1.63
CA GLU A 134 -6.94 -18.59 1.04
C GLU A 134 -6.51 -20.04 1.15
N LYS A 135 -7.44 -20.89 1.61
CA LYS A 135 -7.31 -22.33 1.46
C LYS A 135 -7.91 -22.71 0.10
N ILE A 136 -7.12 -23.35 -0.76
CA ILE A 136 -7.58 -23.78 -2.08
C ILE A 136 -8.52 -24.98 -1.89
N ASN A 137 -9.77 -24.81 -2.31
CA ASN A 137 -10.71 -25.92 -2.47
C ASN A 137 -10.68 -26.35 -3.94
N LEU A 138 -10.38 -27.63 -4.19
CA LEU A 138 -10.17 -28.15 -5.54
C LEU A 138 -11.41 -28.17 -6.40
N ASP A 139 -12.60 -28.41 -5.83
CA ASP A 139 -13.85 -28.37 -6.57
C ASP A 139 -14.18 -26.95 -7.03
N PHE A 140 -13.95 -25.96 -6.15
CA PHE A 140 -14.11 -24.55 -6.51
C PHE A 140 -13.05 -24.08 -7.50
N LEU A 141 -11.82 -24.58 -7.40
CA LEU A 141 -10.78 -24.30 -8.39
C LEU A 141 -11.17 -24.87 -9.77
N GLY A 142 -11.69 -26.10 -9.82
CA GLY A 142 -12.22 -26.72 -11.05
C GLY A 142 -13.33 -25.88 -11.68
N LYS A 143 -14.33 -25.47 -10.90
CA LYS A 143 -15.41 -24.58 -11.38
C LYS A 143 -14.89 -23.24 -11.91
N ARG A 144 -13.96 -22.61 -11.19
CA ARG A 144 -13.31 -21.36 -11.66
C ARG A 144 -12.57 -21.56 -12.97
N PHE A 145 -11.96 -22.73 -13.15
CA PHE A 145 -11.25 -23.06 -14.38
C PHE A 145 -12.21 -23.28 -15.55
N GLU A 146 -13.34 -23.95 -15.34
CA GLU A 146 -14.42 -24.07 -16.33
C GLU A 146 -14.99 -22.71 -16.73
N ASP A 147 -15.33 -21.87 -15.74
CA ASP A 147 -15.81 -20.50 -15.97
C ASP A 147 -14.80 -19.67 -16.77
N LEU A 148 -13.50 -19.79 -16.45
CA LEU A 148 -12.45 -19.11 -17.20
C LEU A 148 -12.41 -19.58 -18.65
N GLN A 149 -12.49 -20.90 -18.90
CA GLN A 149 -12.47 -21.43 -20.26
C GLN A 149 -13.65 -20.90 -21.09
N GLN A 150 -14.85 -20.81 -20.52
CA GLN A 150 -16.03 -20.24 -21.20
C GLN A 150 -15.84 -18.75 -21.51
N ASN A 151 -15.33 -17.99 -20.54
CA ASN A 151 -15.05 -16.56 -20.75
C ASN A 151 -13.97 -16.34 -21.83
N LEU A 152 -12.87 -17.10 -21.77
CA LEU A 152 -11.82 -17.05 -22.78
C LEU A 152 -12.35 -17.45 -24.16
N LEU A 153 -13.15 -18.50 -24.27
CA LEU A 153 -13.76 -18.91 -25.54
C LEU A 153 -14.57 -17.78 -26.17
N GLY A 154 -15.41 -17.09 -25.38
CA GLY A 154 -16.14 -15.91 -25.84
C GLY A 154 -15.22 -14.79 -26.32
N LEU A 155 -14.19 -14.45 -25.54
CA LEU A 155 -13.22 -13.41 -25.91
C LEU A 155 -12.47 -13.73 -27.21
N PHE A 156 -11.99 -14.96 -27.34
CA PHE A 156 -11.29 -15.41 -28.54
C PHE A 156 -12.20 -15.36 -29.77
N LYS A 157 -13.47 -15.79 -29.63
CA LYS A 157 -14.48 -15.68 -30.71
C LYS A 157 -14.68 -14.23 -31.14
N TYR A 158 -14.85 -13.29 -30.19
CA TYR A 158 -15.08 -11.89 -30.51
C TYR A 158 -13.88 -11.20 -31.18
N TYR A 159 -12.66 -11.54 -30.77
CA TYR A 159 -11.45 -11.04 -31.42
C TYR A 159 -11.27 -11.63 -32.82
N ILE A 160 -11.39 -12.94 -32.98
CA ILE A 160 -11.28 -13.62 -34.29
C ILE A 160 -12.34 -13.11 -35.28
N SER A 161 -13.56 -12.84 -34.82
CA SER A 161 -14.64 -12.32 -35.67
C SER A 161 -14.51 -10.83 -36.01
N GLY A 162 -13.50 -10.13 -35.49
CA GLY A 162 -13.29 -8.70 -35.69
C GLY A 162 -14.28 -7.79 -34.95
N ILE A 163 -15.08 -8.33 -34.02
CA ILE A 163 -16.01 -7.54 -33.18
C ILE A 163 -15.23 -6.76 -32.11
N MET A 164 -14.08 -7.30 -31.69
CA MET A 164 -13.23 -6.76 -30.64
C MET A 164 -11.82 -6.54 -31.18
N ASP A 165 -11.23 -5.36 -30.95
CA ASP A 165 -9.83 -5.10 -31.29
C ASP A 165 -8.86 -5.74 -30.27
N ILE A 166 -7.57 -5.82 -30.63
CA ILE A 166 -6.53 -6.43 -29.79
C ILE A 166 -6.35 -5.73 -28.44
N GLY A 167 -6.60 -4.42 -28.33
CA GLY A 167 -6.51 -3.67 -27.09
C GLY A 167 -7.64 -4.02 -26.13
N CYS A 168 -8.87 -4.06 -26.64
CA CYS A 168 -10.05 -4.51 -25.89
C CYS A 168 -9.90 -5.98 -25.47
N PHE A 169 -9.43 -6.85 -26.38
CA PHE A 169 -9.17 -8.26 -26.10
C PHE A 169 -8.12 -8.43 -25.00
N ARG A 170 -6.95 -7.78 -25.11
CA ARG A 170 -5.89 -7.81 -24.09
C ARG A 170 -6.44 -7.39 -22.72
N LYS A 171 -7.16 -6.27 -22.64
CA LYS A 171 -7.69 -5.75 -21.38
C LYS A 171 -8.70 -6.70 -20.75
N ALA A 172 -9.61 -7.27 -21.55
CA ALA A 172 -10.60 -8.23 -21.08
C ALA A 172 -9.95 -9.54 -20.63
N LEU A 173 -8.94 -10.03 -21.37
CA LEU A 173 -8.16 -11.23 -21.03
C LEU A 173 -7.41 -11.04 -19.71
N ILE A 174 -6.66 -9.95 -19.55
CA ILE A 174 -5.96 -9.61 -18.30
C ILE A 174 -6.92 -9.60 -17.10
N ASN A 175 -8.09 -8.96 -17.24
CA ASN A 175 -9.08 -8.91 -16.16
C ASN A 175 -9.62 -10.30 -15.77
N ASN A 176 -9.87 -11.17 -16.76
CA ASN A 176 -10.32 -12.54 -16.51
C ASN A 176 -9.23 -13.39 -15.84
N LEU A 177 -8.00 -13.31 -16.35
CA LEU A 177 -6.86 -14.03 -15.77
C LEU A 177 -6.57 -13.56 -14.35
N MET A 178 -6.44 -12.24 -14.11
CA MET A 178 -6.19 -11.71 -12.77
C MET A 178 -7.24 -12.19 -11.76
N LYS A 179 -8.52 -12.21 -12.14
CA LYS A 179 -9.61 -12.66 -11.26
C LYS A 179 -9.51 -14.14 -10.89
N VAL A 180 -9.02 -15.00 -11.79
CA VAL A 180 -9.00 -16.45 -11.58
C VAL A 180 -7.63 -16.95 -11.10
N PHE A 181 -6.55 -16.51 -11.74
CA PHE A 181 -5.17 -16.90 -11.42
C PHE A 181 -4.74 -16.47 -10.01
N SER A 182 -5.34 -15.41 -9.44
CA SER A 182 -5.09 -15.01 -8.05
C SER A 182 -5.56 -16.07 -7.01
N HIS A 183 -6.35 -17.06 -7.43
CA HIS A 183 -6.84 -18.17 -6.60
C HIS A 183 -6.10 -19.49 -6.84
N SER A 184 -4.96 -19.47 -7.55
CA SER A 184 -4.05 -20.60 -7.70
C SER A 184 -2.61 -20.20 -7.44
N LEU A 185 -1.71 -21.18 -7.35
CA LEU A 185 -0.31 -21.02 -6.97
C LEU A 185 0.63 -21.13 -8.17
N GLY A 186 1.61 -20.22 -8.24
CA GLY A 186 2.74 -20.34 -9.15
C GLY A 186 3.76 -21.38 -8.65
N GLU A 187 3.99 -21.39 -7.33
CA GLU A 187 4.78 -22.37 -6.57
C GLU A 187 3.94 -22.90 -5.40
N THR A 188 3.88 -24.22 -5.22
CA THR A 188 2.98 -24.87 -4.26
C THR A 188 3.65 -25.18 -2.93
N ARG A 189 4.97 -25.08 -2.83
CA ARG A 189 5.75 -25.41 -1.63
C ARG A 189 5.87 -24.23 -0.68
N ILE A 190 5.97 -24.54 0.61
CA ILE A 190 6.17 -23.55 1.67
C ILE A 190 7.67 -23.24 1.80
N PRO A 191 8.06 -21.95 1.96
CA PRO A 191 7.20 -20.76 2.10
C PRO A 191 6.97 -19.96 0.80
N ALA A 192 7.34 -20.48 -0.37
CA ALA A 192 7.15 -19.82 -1.66
C ALA A 192 5.71 -19.91 -2.23
N ASN A 193 4.77 -20.49 -1.48
CA ASN A 193 3.34 -20.41 -1.74
C ASN A 193 2.75 -19.02 -1.46
N ASP A 194 3.64 -18.02 -1.36
CA ASP A 194 3.38 -16.59 -1.38
C ASP A 194 3.42 -16.00 -2.79
N VAL A 195 3.48 -16.80 -3.85
CA VAL A 195 3.35 -16.30 -5.23
C VAL A 195 2.16 -16.98 -5.88
N THR A 196 1.15 -16.17 -6.27
CA THR A 196 0.00 -16.71 -7.01
C THR A 196 0.38 -16.97 -8.46
N LEU A 197 -0.45 -17.74 -9.15
CA LEU A 197 -0.30 -17.93 -10.60
C LEU A 197 -0.38 -16.58 -11.34
N TRP A 198 -1.19 -15.64 -10.85
CA TRP A 198 -1.31 -14.30 -11.45
C TRP A 198 0.00 -13.53 -11.36
N ASP A 199 0.58 -13.48 -10.15
CA ASP A 199 1.82 -12.74 -9.89
C ASP A 199 2.96 -13.27 -10.77
N HIS A 200 3.03 -14.60 -10.90
CA HIS A 200 4.00 -15.29 -11.73
C HIS A 200 3.82 -15.00 -13.24
N SER A 201 2.62 -15.24 -13.76
CA SER A 201 2.33 -15.05 -15.19
C SER A 201 2.44 -13.58 -15.60
N TYR A 202 1.97 -12.64 -14.76
CA TYR A 202 2.05 -11.21 -15.06
C TYR A 202 3.50 -10.71 -15.07
N SER A 203 4.32 -11.13 -14.09
CA SER A 203 5.72 -10.73 -14.02
C SER A 203 6.53 -11.30 -15.18
N THR A 204 6.34 -12.59 -15.49
CA THR A 204 6.95 -13.24 -16.64
C THR A 204 6.56 -12.57 -17.96
N ALA A 205 5.27 -12.26 -18.15
CA ALA A 205 4.78 -11.56 -19.34
C ALA A 205 5.34 -10.13 -19.44
N SER A 206 5.53 -9.45 -18.32
CA SER A 206 6.09 -8.10 -18.27
C SER A 206 7.56 -8.06 -18.69
N LEU A 207 8.35 -9.06 -18.29
CA LEU A 207 9.73 -9.24 -18.75
C LEU A 207 9.79 -9.65 -20.22
N PHE A 208 8.98 -10.63 -20.62
CA PHE A 208 8.97 -11.15 -21.99
C PHE A 208 8.52 -10.09 -23.00
N LYS A 209 7.53 -9.26 -22.65
CA LYS A 209 7.10 -8.13 -23.48
C LYS A 209 8.25 -7.17 -23.79
N SER A 210 9.06 -6.84 -22.79
CA SER A 210 10.26 -6.02 -23.02
C SER A 210 11.28 -6.74 -23.91
N VAL A 211 11.44 -8.07 -23.79
CA VAL A 211 12.27 -8.84 -24.72
C VAL A 211 11.75 -8.75 -26.16
N LEU A 212 10.44 -8.93 -26.38
CA LEU A 212 9.83 -8.79 -27.71
C LEU A 212 10.06 -7.37 -28.27
N ALA A 213 9.92 -6.35 -27.44
CA ALA A 213 10.23 -4.98 -27.82
C ALA A 213 11.72 -4.80 -28.19
N ALA A 214 12.65 -5.38 -27.44
CA ALA A 214 14.08 -5.37 -27.77
C ALA A 214 14.36 -6.01 -29.14
N LEU A 215 13.72 -7.15 -29.43
CA LEU A 215 13.86 -7.85 -30.71
C LEU A 215 13.33 -7.04 -31.89
N VAL A 216 12.18 -6.37 -31.73
CA VAL A 216 11.65 -5.42 -32.74
C VAL A 216 12.62 -4.28 -33.00
N LEU A 217 13.36 -3.85 -31.96
CA LEU A 217 14.39 -2.82 -32.03
C LEU A 217 15.77 -3.36 -32.43
N SER A 218 15.84 -4.63 -32.87
CA SER A 218 17.06 -5.31 -33.32
C SER A 218 18.15 -5.42 -32.24
N GLU A 219 17.75 -5.59 -30.98
CA GLU A 219 18.63 -5.87 -29.85
C GLU A 219 18.48 -7.33 -29.40
N THR A 220 19.60 -7.98 -29.09
CA THR A 220 19.64 -9.43 -28.76
C THR A 220 20.05 -9.72 -27.32
N LYS A 221 20.41 -8.69 -26.54
CA LYS A 221 20.82 -8.84 -25.13
C LYS A 221 19.60 -8.90 -24.22
N LEU A 222 19.48 -10.01 -23.48
CA LEU A 222 18.41 -10.24 -22.51
C LEU A 222 18.76 -9.61 -21.15
N LYS A 223 18.60 -8.30 -21.09
CA LYS A 223 18.64 -7.53 -19.85
C LYS A 223 17.49 -6.54 -19.82
N TRP A 224 17.06 -6.17 -18.62
CA TRP A 224 15.94 -5.27 -18.40
C TRP A 224 16.39 -4.03 -17.64
N ARG A 225 15.57 -3.00 -17.74
CA ARG A 225 15.61 -1.78 -16.97
C ARG A 225 14.21 -1.48 -16.46
N VAL A 226 14.13 -0.58 -15.49
CA VAL A 226 12.88 0.02 -15.02
C VAL A 226 12.84 1.45 -15.54
N PHE A 227 11.77 1.78 -16.28
CA PHE A 227 11.47 3.13 -16.70
C PHE A 227 10.45 3.75 -15.74
N GLY A 228 10.90 4.71 -14.93
CA GLY A 228 10.08 5.41 -13.96
C GLY A 228 9.61 6.76 -14.49
N ILE A 229 8.32 7.02 -14.37
CA ILE A 229 7.67 8.31 -14.60
C ILE A 229 7.15 8.80 -13.25
N SER A 230 7.84 9.79 -12.65
CA SER A 230 7.59 10.25 -11.29
C SER A 230 7.23 11.73 -11.21
N TRP A 231 6.47 12.13 -10.20
CA TRP A 231 6.06 13.51 -9.93
C TRP A 231 5.70 13.70 -8.45
N ASN A 232 5.49 14.93 -8.00
CA ASN A 232 5.02 15.21 -6.63
C ASN A 232 3.48 15.16 -6.55
N GLY A 233 2.92 13.95 -6.54
CA GLY A 233 1.47 13.73 -6.54
C GLY A 233 0.82 14.07 -5.21
N ILE A 234 1.49 13.75 -4.09
CA ILE A 234 1.04 14.16 -2.75
C ILE A 234 0.95 15.68 -2.66
N GLY A 235 1.96 16.40 -3.12
CA GLY A 235 1.97 17.87 -3.18
C GLY A 235 0.87 18.43 -4.09
N PHE A 236 0.62 17.78 -5.23
CA PHE A 236 -0.47 18.16 -6.14
C PHE A 236 -1.84 18.03 -5.48
N ILE A 237 -2.11 16.92 -4.77
CA ILE A 237 -3.36 16.68 -4.03
C ILE A 237 -3.49 17.66 -2.86
N ASN A 238 -2.42 17.83 -2.07
CA ASN A 238 -2.38 18.72 -0.90
C ASN A 238 -2.56 20.21 -1.27
N GLY A 239 -2.32 20.59 -2.52
CA GLY A 239 -2.62 21.93 -3.03
C GLY A 239 -4.12 22.28 -3.05
N GLY A 240 -5.00 21.28 -2.93
CA GLY A 240 -6.45 21.51 -2.92
C GLY A 240 -6.94 22.22 -1.66
N ARG A 241 -7.69 23.33 -1.82
CA ARG A 241 -8.16 24.15 -0.67
C ARG A 241 -9.43 23.63 -0.02
N LYS A 242 -10.22 22.85 -0.74
CA LYS A 242 -11.49 22.26 -0.29
C LYS A 242 -11.49 20.79 -0.69
N ILE A 243 -12.29 20.00 0.03
CA ILE A 243 -12.35 18.56 -0.16
C ILE A 243 -12.70 18.14 -1.60
N ALA A 244 -13.55 18.91 -2.30
CA ALA A 244 -13.91 18.61 -3.68
C ALA A 244 -12.73 18.74 -4.66
N ASP A 245 -11.92 19.78 -4.49
CA ASP A 245 -10.72 20.03 -5.29
C ASP A 245 -9.66 18.94 -5.03
N ILE A 246 -9.48 18.55 -3.75
CA ILE A 246 -8.58 17.46 -3.33
C ILE A 246 -8.93 16.15 -4.06
N LEU A 247 -10.21 15.75 -4.06
CA LEU A 247 -10.63 14.51 -4.71
C LEU A 247 -10.53 14.59 -6.24
N LYS A 248 -10.84 15.75 -6.83
CA LYS A 248 -10.69 15.92 -8.29
C LYS A 248 -9.23 15.83 -8.71
N ARG A 249 -8.30 16.35 -7.90
CA ARG A 249 -6.85 16.23 -8.12
C ARG A 249 -6.39 14.77 -8.03
N ARG A 250 -6.93 13.98 -7.12
CA ARG A 250 -6.68 12.52 -7.10
C ARG A 250 -7.17 11.86 -8.39
N GLU A 251 -8.39 12.16 -8.81
CA GLU A 251 -8.97 11.60 -10.06
C GLU A 251 -8.12 11.98 -11.29
N ILE A 252 -7.60 13.21 -11.35
CA ILE A 252 -6.66 13.64 -12.40
C ILE A 252 -5.42 12.73 -12.42
N ILE A 253 -4.82 12.41 -11.27
CA ILE A 253 -3.69 11.47 -11.18
C ILE A 253 -4.09 10.09 -11.71
N ASP A 254 -5.25 9.57 -11.30
CA ASP A 254 -5.72 8.24 -11.75
C ASP A 254 -5.96 8.20 -13.26
N ASN A 255 -6.52 9.26 -13.84
CA ASN A 255 -6.72 9.41 -15.28
C ASN A 255 -5.39 9.52 -16.04
N ILE A 256 -4.41 10.24 -15.51
CA ILE A 256 -3.05 10.33 -16.07
C ILE A 256 -2.40 8.94 -16.07
N LYS A 257 -2.43 8.21 -14.95
CA LYS A 257 -1.88 6.85 -14.88
C LYS A 257 -2.52 5.91 -15.91
N GLY A 258 -3.84 5.99 -16.10
CA GLY A 258 -4.55 5.23 -17.14
C GLY A 258 -4.01 5.51 -18.55
N LYS A 259 -3.80 6.78 -18.89
CA LYS A 259 -3.23 7.18 -20.20
C LYS A 259 -1.75 6.81 -20.35
N LEU A 260 -0.97 6.83 -19.26
CA LEU A 260 0.44 6.37 -19.28
C LEU A 260 0.56 4.85 -19.48
N LYS A 261 -0.36 4.06 -18.90
CA LYS A 261 -0.48 2.62 -19.20
C LYS A 261 -0.84 2.41 -20.66
N GLU A 262 -1.79 3.16 -21.20
CA GLU A 262 -2.13 3.09 -22.61
C GLU A 262 -0.91 3.44 -23.51
N LEU A 263 -0.12 4.44 -23.14
CA LEU A 263 1.10 4.80 -23.86
C LEU A 263 2.14 3.67 -23.87
N CYS A 264 2.50 3.13 -22.70
CA CYS A 264 3.66 2.23 -22.55
C CYS A 264 3.31 0.74 -22.70
N GLU A 265 2.07 0.34 -22.40
CA GLU A 265 1.65 -1.05 -22.50
C GLU A 265 0.95 -1.37 -23.81
N PHE A 266 0.33 -0.38 -24.47
CA PHE A 266 -0.47 -0.60 -25.67
C PHE A 266 0.08 0.14 -26.89
N THR A 267 0.11 1.48 -26.89
CA THR A 267 0.51 2.28 -28.05
C THR A 267 1.94 1.99 -28.48
N TYR A 268 2.88 2.03 -27.53
CA TYR A 268 4.27 1.61 -27.71
C TYR A 268 4.55 0.52 -26.68
N PRO A 269 4.27 -0.76 -26.99
CA PRO A 269 4.27 -1.86 -26.01
C PRO A 269 5.70 -2.23 -25.58
N ILE A 270 6.36 -1.32 -24.88
CA ILE A 270 7.76 -1.42 -24.42
C ILE A 270 7.88 -2.26 -23.14
N GLY A 271 6.81 -2.29 -22.34
CA GLY A 271 6.74 -3.02 -21.08
C GLY A 271 5.44 -2.77 -20.33
N ASN A 272 5.33 -3.35 -19.15
CA ASN A 272 4.13 -3.30 -18.29
C ASN A 272 4.41 -2.59 -16.97
N ALA A 273 3.38 -2.00 -16.37
CA ALA A 273 3.49 -1.36 -15.07
C ALA A 273 3.72 -2.38 -13.94
N VAL A 274 4.90 -2.35 -13.30
CA VAL A 274 5.29 -3.26 -12.22
C VAL A 274 5.19 -2.62 -10.82
N TYR A 275 5.07 -1.29 -10.76
CA TYR A 275 4.74 -0.54 -9.54
C TYR A 275 4.03 0.77 -9.89
N GLU A 276 3.07 1.18 -9.07
CA GLU A 276 2.44 2.50 -9.15
C GLU A 276 1.97 3.00 -7.78
N ASP A 277 2.10 4.30 -7.55
CA ASP A 277 1.52 4.99 -6.39
C ASP A 277 0.99 6.38 -6.78
N LEU A 278 0.85 7.30 -5.82
CA LEU A 278 0.39 8.67 -6.10
C LEU A 278 1.46 9.53 -6.78
N ASN A 279 2.73 9.19 -6.60
CA ASN A 279 3.89 9.94 -7.03
C ASN A 279 4.53 9.39 -8.31
N GLY A 280 4.08 8.25 -8.84
CA GLY A 280 4.61 7.79 -10.12
C GLY A 280 4.20 6.39 -10.52
N MET A 281 4.73 6.02 -11.69
CA MET A 281 4.54 4.73 -12.34
C MET A 281 5.88 4.20 -12.84
N TYR A 282 6.08 2.88 -12.74
CA TYR A 282 7.33 2.22 -13.09
C TYR A 282 7.02 1.04 -14.00
N PHE A 283 7.65 1.05 -15.17
CA PHE A 283 7.42 0.08 -16.24
C PHE A 283 8.66 -0.78 -16.47
N THR A 284 8.48 -2.03 -16.87
CA THR A 284 9.58 -2.79 -17.48
C THR A 284 10.05 -2.10 -18.76
N PHE A 285 11.34 -2.20 -19.05
CA PHE A 285 11.96 -1.56 -20.21
C PHE A 285 13.11 -2.43 -20.71
N PRO A 286 13.31 -2.60 -22.03
CA PRO A 286 14.41 -3.41 -22.56
C PRO A 286 15.78 -2.73 -22.42
N GLN A 287 16.83 -3.52 -22.23
CA GLN A 287 18.19 -3.03 -22.48
C GLN A 287 18.39 -2.76 -23.97
N LEU A 288 18.78 -1.53 -24.31
CA LEU A 288 19.10 -1.11 -25.68
C LEU A 288 20.56 -0.61 -25.77
N SER A 289 21.18 -0.74 -26.94
CA SER A 289 22.59 -0.37 -27.14
C SER A 289 22.79 1.11 -27.50
N GLY A 290 23.80 1.74 -26.91
CA GLY A 290 24.27 3.08 -27.27
C GLY A 290 23.19 4.16 -27.23
N ASN A 291 23.19 5.04 -28.24
CA ASN A 291 22.28 6.18 -28.32
C ASN A 291 20.80 5.78 -28.44
N LYS A 292 20.50 4.57 -28.92
CA LYS A 292 19.12 4.06 -29.07
C LYS A 292 18.37 4.03 -27.74
N LEU A 293 19.08 3.73 -26.65
CA LEU A 293 18.53 3.75 -25.29
C LEU A 293 17.96 5.13 -24.92
N ILE A 294 18.77 6.16 -25.14
CA ILE A 294 18.44 7.56 -24.80
C ILE A 294 17.38 8.10 -25.76
N GLU A 295 17.43 7.72 -27.05
CA GLU A 295 16.43 8.09 -28.05
C GLU A 295 15.03 7.57 -27.69
N VAL A 296 14.90 6.25 -27.47
CA VAL A 296 13.61 5.62 -27.16
C VAL A 296 13.05 6.15 -25.84
N ALA A 297 13.85 6.17 -24.77
CA ALA A 297 13.41 6.70 -23.48
C ALA A 297 13.09 8.20 -23.57
N GLY A 298 13.83 8.96 -24.36
CA GLY A 298 13.62 10.39 -24.59
C GLY A 298 12.33 10.68 -25.34
N GLU A 299 12.03 9.97 -26.43
CA GLU A 299 10.76 10.13 -27.17
C GLU A 299 9.56 9.71 -26.32
N LEU A 300 9.70 8.62 -25.55
CA LEU A 300 8.64 8.14 -24.67
C LEU A 300 8.35 9.15 -23.54
N SER A 301 9.41 9.74 -22.98
CA SER A 301 9.32 10.81 -21.98
C SER A 301 8.62 12.06 -22.51
N GLU A 302 8.88 12.47 -23.77
CA GLU A 302 8.17 13.60 -24.39
C GLU A 302 6.67 13.33 -24.53
N LYS A 303 6.30 12.13 -24.98
CA LYS A 303 4.89 11.74 -25.12
C LYS A 303 4.20 11.65 -23.75
N ALA A 304 4.88 11.08 -22.76
CA ALA A 304 4.39 11.03 -21.38
C ALA A 304 4.23 12.44 -20.79
N LEU A 305 5.19 13.34 -21.02
CA LEU A 305 5.12 14.74 -20.62
C LEU A 305 3.89 15.42 -21.21
N ASN A 306 3.58 15.20 -22.50
CA ASN A 306 2.38 15.76 -23.13
C ASN A 306 1.09 15.26 -22.48
N ILE A 307 1.00 13.96 -22.18
CA ILE A 307 -0.15 13.37 -21.46
C ILE A 307 -0.33 14.01 -20.08
N ILE A 308 0.76 14.16 -19.35
CA ILE A 308 0.76 14.73 -17.99
C ILE A 308 0.38 16.22 -18.03
N ASN A 309 0.95 16.97 -18.97
CA ASN A 309 0.66 18.39 -19.17
C ASN A 309 -0.81 18.62 -19.51
N GLN A 310 -1.33 17.91 -20.51
CA GLN A 310 -2.74 18.02 -20.89
C GLN A 310 -3.68 17.52 -19.79
N GLY A 311 -3.36 16.41 -19.13
CA GLY A 311 -4.21 15.83 -18.08
C GLY A 311 -4.25 16.64 -16.79
N SER A 312 -3.18 17.36 -16.47
CA SER A 312 -3.06 18.16 -15.24
C SER A 312 -3.23 19.66 -15.44
N ASP A 313 -3.47 20.09 -16.68
CA ASP A 313 -3.47 21.49 -17.10
C ASP A 313 -2.13 22.20 -16.78
N ASN A 314 -1.00 21.54 -17.05
CA ASN A 314 0.38 21.99 -16.79
C ASN A 314 0.76 22.14 -15.31
N GLU A 315 0.00 21.58 -14.36
CA GLU A 315 0.31 21.66 -12.93
C GLU A 315 1.29 20.60 -12.44
N ILE A 316 1.32 19.42 -13.07
CA ILE A 316 2.20 18.31 -12.69
C ILE A 316 3.45 18.34 -13.56
N TRP A 317 4.61 18.33 -12.91
CA TRP A 317 5.92 18.41 -13.55
C TRP A 317 6.66 17.11 -13.27
N PRO A 318 6.81 16.23 -14.28
CA PRO A 318 7.37 14.91 -14.08
C PRO A 318 8.90 14.91 -14.16
N VAL A 319 9.47 13.87 -13.57
CA VAL A 319 10.85 13.43 -13.71
C VAL A 319 10.81 12.02 -14.27
N PHE A 320 11.69 11.75 -15.23
CA PHE A 320 11.83 10.46 -15.88
C PHE A 320 13.12 9.81 -15.43
N THR A 321 13.08 8.51 -15.18
CA THR A 321 14.21 7.74 -14.68
C THR A 321 14.32 6.45 -15.48
N LEU A 322 15.56 6.05 -15.75
CA LEU A 322 15.85 4.77 -16.36
C LEU A 322 16.96 4.11 -15.55
N SER A 323 16.63 2.99 -14.93
CA SER A 323 17.54 2.26 -14.05
C SER A 323 18.77 1.74 -14.79
N LYS A 324 19.79 1.31 -14.04
CA LYS A 324 20.85 0.45 -14.58
C LYS A 324 20.29 -0.86 -15.14
N ASP A 325 21.02 -1.51 -16.04
CA ASP A 325 20.64 -2.80 -16.58
C ASP A 325 20.77 -3.90 -15.52
N TYR A 326 19.70 -4.66 -15.33
CA TYR A 326 19.64 -5.70 -14.32
C TYR A 326 18.85 -6.90 -14.83
N ARG A 327 19.11 -8.08 -14.26
CA ARG A 327 18.40 -9.33 -14.64
C ARG A 327 17.08 -9.51 -13.89
N GLY A 328 16.88 -8.86 -12.74
CA GLY A 328 15.64 -8.87 -11.96
C GLY A 328 14.97 -7.49 -11.84
N LEU A 329 13.97 -7.37 -10.96
CA LEU A 329 13.26 -6.11 -10.68
C LEU A 329 13.58 -5.48 -9.31
N THR A 330 14.50 -6.05 -8.52
CA THR A 330 14.93 -5.50 -7.21
C THR A 330 15.47 -4.08 -7.30
N ILE A 331 15.92 -3.64 -8.48
CA ILE A 331 16.37 -2.28 -8.73
C ILE A 331 15.28 -1.22 -8.49
N ILE A 332 14.01 -1.63 -8.45
CA ILE A 332 12.87 -0.73 -8.29
C ILE A 332 12.93 0.10 -7.00
N ALA A 333 13.45 -0.45 -5.90
CA ALA A 333 13.58 0.29 -4.65
C ALA A 333 14.59 1.44 -4.77
N ASN A 334 15.70 1.22 -5.47
CA ASN A 334 16.69 2.27 -5.71
C ASN A 334 16.11 3.36 -6.59
N GLU A 335 15.33 3.00 -7.62
CA GLU A 335 14.64 3.97 -8.47
C GLU A 335 13.59 4.77 -7.69
N LEU A 336 12.82 4.13 -6.81
CA LEU A 336 11.83 4.78 -5.95
C LEU A 336 12.49 5.80 -5.01
N ASN A 337 13.60 5.40 -4.38
CA ASN A 337 14.39 6.25 -3.48
C ASN A 337 14.99 7.45 -4.24
N PHE A 338 15.64 7.19 -5.38
CA PHE A 338 16.20 8.25 -6.23
C PHE A 338 15.12 9.23 -6.68
N ALA A 339 14.00 8.72 -7.21
CA ALA A 339 12.89 9.54 -7.64
C ALA A 339 12.26 10.34 -6.48
N SER A 340 12.28 9.81 -5.26
CA SER A 340 11.79 10.50 -4.05
C SER A 340 12.61 11.74 -3.71
N GLU A 341 13.93 11.67 -3.85
CA GLU A 341 14.82 12.79 -3.56
C GLU A 341 14.70 13.86 -4.65
N VAL A 342 14.69 13.46 -5.92
CA VAL A 342 14.62 14.41 -7.03
C VAL A 342 13.29 15.18 -7.05
N ARG A 343 12.17 14.52 -6.74
CA ARG A 343 10.83 15.16 -6.76
C ARG A 343 10.52 16.07 -5.56
N LYS A 344 11.40 16.14 -4.55
CA LYS A 344 11.26 17.08 -3.41
C LYS A 344 11.26 18.53 -3.86
N LYS A 345 11.92 18.85 -4.98
CA LYS A 345 11.89 20.18 -5.59
C LYS A 345 10.66 20.29 -6.50
N PRO A 346 9.57 20.96 -6.08
CA PRO A 346 8.38 21.06 -6.90
C PRO A 346 8.67 21.90 -8.16
N LYS A 347 8.05 21.52 -9.28
CA LYS A 347 8.15 22.24 -10.56
C LYS A 347 9.60 22.43 -11.05
N SER A 348 10.45 21.42 -10.84
CA SER A 348 11.76 21.35 -11.49
C SER A 348 11.60 20.98 -12.97
N THR A 349 12.41 21.57 -13.84
CA THR A 349 12.48 21.23 -15.28
C THR A 349 12.35 19.72 -15.48
N PRO A 350 11.43 19.24 -16.33
CA PRO A 350 11.33 17.82 -16.60
C PRO A 350 12.61 17.29 -17.23
N VAL A 351 13.15 16.21 -16.66
CA VAL A 351 14.45 15.65 -17.03
C VAL A 351 14.35 14.13 -17.09
N LEU A 352 15.07 13.54 -18.05
CA LEU A 352 15.37 12.11 -18.10
C LEU A 352 16.74 11.85 -17.47
N TYR A 353 16.70 11.11 -16.37
CA TYR A 353 17.87 10.52 -15.72
C TYR A 353 18.08 9.10 -16.23
N VAL A 354 19.32 8.76 -16.57
CA VAL A 354 19.73 7.38 -16.86
C VAL A 354 20.85 7.06 -15.89
N GLU A 355 20.65 6.04 -15.06
CA GLU A 355 21.63 5.62 -14.04
C GLU A 355 22.02 6.78 -13.10
N GLY A 356 21.05 7.63 -12.75
CA GLY A 356 21.25 8.79 -11.88
C GLY A 356 21.81 10.04 -12.57
N GLU A 357 22.22 9.94 -13.83
CA GLU A 357 22.80 11.05 -14.59
C GLU A 357 21.77 11.72 -15.52
N VAL A 358 21.80 13.05 -15.59
CA VAL A 358 20.97 13.83 -16.53
C VAL A 358 21.40 13.52 -17.97
N LYS A 359 20.50 12.97 -18.78
CA LYS A 359 20.75 12.71 -20.22
C LYS A 359 19.95 13.62 -21.15
N LYS A 360 18.75 14.05 -20.75
CA LYS A 360 17.91 14.93 -21.58
C LYS A 360 17.04 15.83 -20.71
N CYS A 361 17.00 17.12 -21.05
CA CYS A 361 16.05 18.08 -20.47
C CYS A 361 14.92 18.31 -21.48
N PHE A 362 13.68 18.39 -20.99
CA PHE A 362 12.52 18.67 -21.83
C PHE A 362 12.06 20.12 -21.66
N LYS A 363 11.21 20.58 -22.58
CA LYS A 363 10.59 21.89 -22.45
C LYS A 363 9.73 21.94 -21.19
N ASN A 364 9.86 23.04 -20.47
CA ASN A 364 9.00 23.32 -19.34
C ASN A 364 7.53 23.43 -19.81
N PRO A 365 6.58 22.88 -19.04
CA PRO A 365 5.15 23.12 -19.25
C PRO A 365 4.86 24.63 -19.37
N GLU A 366 4.10 25.01 -20.39
CA GLU A 366 3.78 26.41 -20.64
C GLU A 366 2.87 26.97 -19.54
N PHE A 367 3.28 28.10 -18.96
CA PHE A 367 2.62 28.67 -17.77
C PHE A 367 1.88 29.99 -18.02
N ILE A 368 2.06 30.63 -19.16
CA ILE A 368 1.83 32.07 -19.24
C ILE A 368 0.61 32.37 -20.09
N HIS A 369 -0.47 32.74 -19.42
CA HIS A 369 -1.21 33.92 -19.85
C HIS A 369 -0.51 35.10 -19.18
N GLU A 370 -0.03 36.09 -19.94
CA GLU A 370 0.47 37.33 -19.37
C GLU A 370 -0.59 37.89 -18.42
N VAL A 371 -0.20 38.22 -17.19
CA VAL A 371 -1.13 38.82 -16.22
C VAL A 371 -1.48 40.21 -16.74
N ARG A 372 -2.67 40.35 -17.31
CA ARG A 372 -3.16 41.61 -17.86
C ARG A 372 -3.54 42.57 -16.74
N VAL A 373 -3.62 43.86 -17.06
CA VAL A 373 -4.17 44.88 -16.16
C VAL A 373 -5.58 44.45 -15.73
N GLY A 374 -5.81 44.37 -14.42
CA GLY A 374 -7.07 43.88 -13.84
C GLY A 374 -7.09 42.40 -13.43
N GLN A 375 -6.00 41.67 -13.68
CA GLN A 375 -5.83 40.26 -13.28
C GLN A 375 -4.78 40.09 -12.17
N ASP A 376 -4.84 38.97 -11.47
CA ASP A 376 -3.86 38.48 -10.49
C ASP A 376 -3.65 36.96 -10.65
N ILE A 377 -2.65 36.39 -9.97
CA ILE A 377 -2.39 34.94 -10.02
C ILE A 377 -3.43 34.22 -9.16
N CYS A 378 -4.05 33.18 -9.72
CA CYS A 378 -5.01 32.35 -9.03
C CYS A 378 -4.40 31.73 -7.76
N PRO A 379 -4.96 32.00 -6.57
CA PRO A 379 -4.37 31.55 -5.29
C PRO A 379 -4.54 30.04 -5.03
N PHE A 380 -5.29 29.33 -5.90
CA PHE A 380 -5.53 27.89 -5.81
C PHE A 380 -4.46 27.10 -6.55
N CYS A 381 -4.32 27.28 -7.87
CA CYS A 381 -3.28 26.60 -8.65
C CYS A 381 -1.90 27.28 -8.56
N LYS A 382 -1.84 28.56 -8.16
CA LYS A 382 -0.62 29.38 -8.13
C LYS A 382 0.12 29.40 -9.47
N ILE A 383 -0.62 29.28 -10.56
CA ILE A 383 -0.09 29.17 -11.94
C ILE A 383 -0.82 30.15 -12.85
N ARG A 384 -2.14 29.99 -13.00
CA ARG A 384 -2.93 30.73 -14.00
C ARG A 384 -3.36 32.10 -13.48
N SER A 385 -3.54 33.07 -14.37
CA SER A 385 -4.20 34.33 -14.02
C SER A 385 -5.71 34.13 -13.78
N LYS A 386 -6.31 35.07 -13.05
CA LYS A 386 -7.75 35.23 -12.89
C LYS A 386 -8.06 36.73 -12.84
N ASP A 387 -9.31 37.10 -13.08
CA ASP A 387 -9.76 38.46 -12.81
C ASP A 387 -9.72 38.74 -11.30
N LYS A 388 -9.34 39.96 -10.90
CA LYS A 388 -9.21 40.32 -9.48
C LYS A 388 -10.52 40.12 -8.70
N GLU A 389 -11.67 40.30 -9.36
CA GLU A 389 -13.01 40.09 -8.78
C GLU A 389 -13.38 38.61 -8.58
N LYS A 390 -12.77 37.69 -9.35
CA LYS A 390 -12.97 36.25 -9.18
C LYS A 390 -12.13 35.75 -8.03
N GLU A 391 -12.61 34.73 -7.30
CA GLU A 391 -11.79 34.05 -6.28
C GLU A 391 -10.69 33.17 -6.90
N ARG A 392 -10.94 32.61 -8.09
CA ARG A 392 -10.13 31.56 -8.74
C ARG A 392 -10.21 31.65 -10.26
N CYS A 393 -9.27 31.00 -10.95
CA CYS A 393 -9.34 30.83 -12.41
C CYS A 393 -10.40 29.79 -12.81
N ASP A 394 -10.82 29.82 -14.07
CA ASP A 394 -11.95 29.01 -14.56
C ASP A 394 -11.72 27.50 -14.40
N ILE A 395 -10.50 27.00 -14.70
CA ILE A 395 -10.13 25.59 -14.47
C ILE A 395 -10.29 25.17 -13.00
N CYS A 396 -9.90 26.04 -12.05
CA CYS A 396 -10.07 25.75 -10.62
C CYS A 396 -11.54 25.83 -10.18
N ASP A 397 -12.39 26.56 -10.89
CA ASP A 397 -13.83 26.59 -10.65
C ASP A 397 -14.53 25.34 -11.21
N GLU A 398 -14.16 24.91 -12.41
CA GLU A 398 -14.65 23.67 -13.02
C GLU A 398 -14.31 22.43 -12.18
N ARG A 399 -13.05 22.31 -11.72
CA ARG A 399 -12.63 21.20 -10.84
C ARG A 399 -13.46 21.09 -9.57
N ARG A 400 -13.98 22.20 -9.05
CA ARG A 400 -14.86 22.20 -7.87
C ARG A 400 -16.24 21.61 -8.18
N ARG A 401 -16.77 21.82 -9.39
CA ARG A 401 -18.15 21.43 -9.75
C ARG A 401 -18.29 19.93 -10.01
N GLY A 402 -17.34 19.32 -10.71
CA GLY A 402 -17.48 17.94 -11.23
C GLY A 402 -17.76 16.84 -10.19
N ARG A 403 -17.38 17.02 -8.92
CA ARG A 403 -17.68 16.06 -7.84
C ARG A 403 -19.17 15.97 -7.50
N LEU A 404 -19.88 17.08 -7.64
CA LEU A 404 -21.27 17.15 -7.25
C LEU A 404 -22.12 16.24 -8.15
N ASP A 405 -21.78 16.16 -9.43
CA ASP A 405 -22.48 15.32 -10.41
C ASP A 405 -22.38 13.83 -10.04
N GLU A 406 -21.19 13.35 -9.65
CA GLU A 406 -21.02 11.96 -9.17
C GLU A 406 -21.80 11.68 -7.89
N TRP A 407 -21.81 12.63 -6.95
CA TRP A 407 -22.58 12.49 -5.72
C TRP A 407 -24.08 12.45 -6.02
N LEU A 408 -24.59 13.30 -6.92
CA LEU A 408 -26.00 13.28 -7.34
C LEU A 408 -26.41 11.94 -7.97
N LEU A 409 -25.50 11.25 -8.67
CA LEU A 409 -25.72 9.89 -9.19
C LEU A 409 -25.72 8.82 -8.09
N ASN A 410 -24.82 8.92 -7.10
CA ASN A 410 -24.71 7.96 -5.99
C ASN A 410 -24.33 8.64 -4.66
N ARG A 411 -25.35 8.83 -3.80
CA ARG A 411 -25.22 9.57 -2.53
C ARG A 411 -24.85 8.74 -1.30
N LYS A 412 -24.47 7.46 -1.47
CA LYS A 412 -24.12 6.56 -0.34
C LYS A 412 -22.93 7.05 0.49
N ASN A 413 -21.94 7.67 -0.16
CA ASN A 413 -20.80 8.28 0.53
C ASN A 413 -21.03 9.79 0.61
N THR A 414 -20.68 10.40 1.74
CA THR A 414 -20.73 11.86 1.86
C THR A 414 -19.62 12.52 1.05
N ILE A 415 -19.94 13.71 0.53
CA ILE A 415 -18.94 14.63 -0.02
C ILE A 415 -18.70 15.88 0.84
N TRP A 416 -19.45 16.02 1.93
CA TRP A 416 -19.55 17.23 2.73
C TRP A 416 -18.80 17.02 4.04
N VAL A 417 -17.82 17.88 4.33
CA VAL A 417 -17.07 17.83 5.61
C VAL A 417 -18.03 18.01 6.79
N ASP A 418 -19.09 18.81 6.59
CA ASP A 418 -20.12 19.08 7.59
C ASP A 418 -20.96 17.85 7.95
N GLU A 419 -21.12 16.89 7.04
CA GLU A 419 -21.76 15.60 7.31
C GLU A 419 -20.85 14.63 8.06
N VAL A 420 -19.53 14.85 8.02
CA VAL A 420 -18.54 14.05 8.75
C VAL A 420 -18.31 14.61 10.16
N ALA A 421 -18.62 15.88 10.39
CA ALA A 421 -18.39 16.51 11.68
C ALA A 421 -19.16 15.80 12.80
N ASP A 422 -18.47 15.53 13.91
CA ASP A 422 -19.11 14.97 15.10
C ASP A 422 -19.99 16.01 15.81
N THR A 423 -20.58 15.61 16.94
CA THR A 423 -21.44 16.50 17.71
C THR A 423 -20.72 17.68 18.37
N ASN A 424 -19.38 17.68 18.43
CA ASN A 424 -18.55 18.80 18.85
C ASN A 424 -18.16 19.70 17.66
N ASN A 425 -18.70 19.45 16.46
CA ASN A 425 -18.31 20.06 15.18
C ASN A 425 -16.84 19.81 14.82
N ARG A 426 -16.26 18.67 15.24
CA ARG A 426 -14.88 18.29 14.94
C ARG A 426 -14.80 17.17 13.92
N ILE A 427 -13.73 17.22 13.14
CA ILE A 427 -13.35 16.18 12.18
C ILE A 427 -11.95 15.67 12.53
N ALA A 428 -11.69 14.41 12.24
CA ALA A 428 -10.35 13.82 12.31
C ALA A 428 -9.86 13.50 10.90
N LEU A 429 -8.64 13.96 10.57
CA LEU A 429 -7.84 13.40 9.49
C LEU A 429 -6.99 12.27 10.08
N LEU A 430 -7.31 11.04 9.67
CA LEU A 430 -6.48 9.88 9.92
C LEU A 430 -5.61 9.61 8.69
N SER A 431 -4.31 9.48 8.91
CA SER A 431 -3.35 9.10 7.88
C SER A 431 -2.58 7.87 8.35
N LEU A 432 -2.52 6.86 7.48
CA LEU A 432 -1.82 5.61 7.71
C LEU A 432 -0.73 5.49 6.65
N ASN A 433 0.48 5.08 7.05
CA ASN A 433 1.60 4.93 6.12
C ASN A 433 2.40 3.66 6.41
N PHE A 434 2.67 2.87 5.37
CA PHE A 434 3.68 1.82 5.42
C PHE A 434 5.03 2.38 4.99
N ASN A 435 6.09 1.83 5.56
CA ASN A 435 7.41 1.90 4.96
C ASN A 435 7.75 0.52 4.35
N LEU A 436 7.94 0.48 3.03
CA LEU A 436 8.28 -0.72 2.27
C LEU A 436 9.71 -0.72 1.74
N ASP A 437 10.55 0.27 2.07
CA ASP A 437 11.87 0.46 1.45
C ASP A 437 12.75 -0.78 1.61
N LYS A 438 12.86 -1.29 2.84
CA LYS A 438 13.61 -2.53 3.18
C LYS A 438 12.96 -3.81 2.62
N TRP A 439 11.69 -3.77 2.25
CA TRP A 439 11.01 -4.90 1.62
C TRP A 439 11.22 -4.92 0.11
N LEU A 440 11.11 -3.76 -0.53
CA LEU A 440 11.25 -3.61 -1.98
C LEU A 440 12.71 -3.72 -2.45
N ASN A 441 13.68 -3.36 -1.60
CA ASN A 441 15.11 -3.56 -1.92
C ASN A 441 15.57 -5.03 -1.67
N GLY A 442 14.70 -5.85 -1.09
CA GLY A 442 14.92 -7.27 -0.81
C GLY A 442 15.65 -7.58 0.50
N SER A 443 16.15 -6.58 1.24
CA SER A 443 16.88 -6.82 2.49
C SER A 443 16.02 -7.54 3.53
N MET A 444 14.76 -7.12 3.71
CA MET A 444 13.84 -7.73 4.67
C MET A 444 13.30 -9.09 4.21
N ILE A 445 13.21 -9.33 2.89
CA ILE A 445 12.89 -10.66 2.33
C ILE A 445 13.97 -11.67 2.74
N GLY A 446 15.24 -11.24 2.76
CA GLY A 446 16.37 -12.03 3.27
C GLY A 446 16.31 -12.36 4.76
N SER A 447 15.33 -11.86 5.52
CA SER A 447 15.07 -12.31 6.90
C SER A 447 14.15 -13.53 7.00
N LEU A 448 13.56 -13.95 5.87
CA LEU A 448 12.64 -15.08 5.78
C LEU A 448 13.40 -16.29 5.26
N TYR A 449 13.32 -17.43 5.92
CA TYR A 449 14.00 -18.65 5.46
C TYR A 449 13.22 -19.30 4.32
N SER A 450 13.92 -19.80 3.31
CA SER A 450 13.35 -20.58 2.19
C SER A 450 13.37 -22.08 2.45
N GLN A 451 14.35 -22.55 3.22
CA GLN A 451 14.45 -23.91 3.74
C GLN A 451 15.08 -23.90 5.13
N SER A 452 14.70 -24.85 5.99
CA SER A 452 15.40 -25.04 7.27
C SER A 452 16.62 -25.94 7.11
N PHE A 453 17.54 -25.91 8.08
CA PHE A 453 18.69 -26.85 8.08
C PHE A 453 18.24 -28.31 8.13
N GLU A 454 17.11 -28.62 8.81
CA GLU A 454 16.56 -29.97 8.80
C GLU A 454 15.93 -30.35 7.46
N ASP A 455 15.33 -29.40 6.75
CA ASP A 455 14.79 -29.64 5.39
C ASP A 455 15.93 -29.90 4.41
N TRP A 456 17.04 -29.13 4.51
CA TRP A 456 18.25 -29.33 3.72
C TRP A 456 18.85 -30.72 3.94
N MET A 457 18.93 -31.22 5.18
CA MET A 457 19.51 -32.54 5.47
C MET A 457 18.70 -33.72 4.88
N LYS A 458 17.39 -33.55 4.69
CA LYS A 458 16.46 -34.59 4.22
C LYS A 458 16.22 -34.52 2.71
N VAL A 459 17.28 -34.45 1.90
CA VAL A 459 17.17 -34.26 0.45
C VAL A 459 16.27 -35.32 -0.20
N ARG A 460 15.22 -34.88 -0.91
CA ARG A 460 14.36 -35.75 -1.72
C ARG A 460 14.52 -35.40 -3.18
N LYS A 461 15.13 -36.28 -3.97
CA LYS A 461 15.18 -36.16 -5.44
C LYS A 461 14.02 -36.90 -6.08
N GLU A 462 13.58 -36.44 -7.25
CA GLU A 462 12.38 -36.93 -7.96
C GLU A 462 12.39 -38.44 -8.34
N ASN A 463 13.51 -39.17 -8.16
CA ASN A 463 13.66 -40.59 -8.53
C ASN A 463 13.75 -41.57 -7.34
N LYS A 464 12.74 -41.59 -6.46
CA LYS A 464 12.30 -42.76 -5.65
C LYS A 464 13.24 -43.42 -4.61
N GLU A 465 14.33 -42.79 -4.17
CA GLU A 465 14.95 -43.12 -2.86
C GLU A 465 15.21 -41.83 -2.07
N ASN A 466 14.81 -41.81 -0.78
CA ASN A 466 15.21 -40.74 0.13
C ASN A 466 16.73 -40.87 0.32
N LYS A 467 17.51 -39.90 -0.18
CA LYS A 467 18.94 -39.83 0.10
C LYS A 467 19.21 -38.71 1.07
N ASN A 468 19.77 -39.00 2.24
CA ASN A 468 20.24 -37.93 3.12
C ASN A 468 21.42 -37.19 2.50
N THR A 469 21.66 -35.93 2.89
CA THR A 469 22.82 -35.14 2.43
C THR A 469 24.14 -35.91 2.61
N THR A 470 24.27 -36.67 3.70
CA THR A 470 25.42 -37.53 3.99
C THR A 470 25.62 -38.64 2.95
N GLU A 471 24.54 -39.18 2.39
CA GLU A 471 24.62 -40.21 1.35
C GLU A 471 25.02 -39.64 -0.02
N ILE A 472 24.75 -38.35 -0.26
CA ILE A 472 25.17 -37.66 -1.50
C ILE A 472 26.65 -37.27 -1.44
N LEU A 473 27.11 -36.80 -0.28
CA LEU A 473 28.46 -36.27 -0.13
C LEU A 473 29.52 -37.35 -0.02
N ASP A 474 29.20 -38.55 0.47
CA ASP A 474 30.15 -39.66 0.73
C ASP A 474 31.23 -39.34 1.79
N ASP A 475 31.69 -40.38 2.51
CA ASP A 475 32.59 -40.20 3.66
C ASP A 475 33.97 -39.67 3.26
N ASN A 476 34.42 -39.94 2.03
CA ASN A 476 35.72 -39.50 1.53
C ASN A 476 35.74 -37.97 1.35
N LEU A 477 34.71 -37.40 0.72
CA LEU A 477 34.60 -35.95 0.57
C LEU A 477 34.44 -35.26 1.94
N LEU A 478 33.66 -35.84 2.85
CA LEU A 478 33.49 -35.29 4.20
C LEU A 478 34.81 -35.28 4.98
N ASN A 479 35.65 -36.31 4.82
CA ASN A 479 37.00 -36.37 5.39
C ASN A 479 37.94 -35.32 4.76
N ASP A 480 37.89 -35.12 3.45
CA ASP A 480 38.66 -34.10 2.73
C ASP A 480 38.38 -32.67 3.25
N ILE A 481 37.14 -32.41 3.67
CA ILE A 481 36.70 -31.12 4.23
C ILE A 481 37.14 -30.95 5.70
N LYS A 482 37.83 -31.95 6.29
CA LYS A 482 38.28 -31.99 7.69
C LYS A 482 37.14 -31.82 8.70
N PHE A 483 35.98 -32.42 8.41
CA PHE A 483 34.85 -32.38 9.32
C PHE A 483 35.12 -33.19 10.59
N LEU A 484 35.14 -32.54 11.77
CA LEU A 484 35.25 -33.24 13.06
C LEU A 484 33.87 -33.82 13.45
N SER A 485 33.57 -35.07 13.05
CA SER A 485 32.35 -35.82 13.43
C SER A 485 31.05 -35.37 12.70
N PRO A 486 29.97 -36.19 12.64
CA PRO A 486 29.07 -36.27 11.49
C PRO A 486 28.36 -34.96 11.16
N LEU A 487 28.12 -34.73 9.86
CA LEU A 487 27.41 -33.57 9.32
C LEU A 487 26.06 -33.34 10.06
N GLN A 488 25.87 -32.14 10.59
CA GLN A 488 24.67 -31.78 11.37
C GLN A 488 23.80 -30.75 10.62
N PRO A 489 22.47 -30.74 10.84
CA PRO A 489 21.57 -29.70 10.32
C PRO A 489 21.79 -28.37 11.06
N ASN A 490 22.92 -27.70 10.86
CA ASN A 490 23.22 -26.43 11.50
C ASN A 490 24.02 -25.48 10.59
N LYS A 491 24.02 -24.19 10.98
CA LYS A 491 24.72 -23.12 10.26
C LYS A 491 26.20 -23.41 10.04
N LYS A 492 26.90 -23.94 11.06
CA LYS A 492 28.33 -24.27 10.98
C LYS A 492 28.59 -25.25 9.83
N SER A 493 27.80 -26.31 9.75
CA SER A 493 27.99 -27.34 8.73
C SER A 493 27.77 -26.83 7.31
N VAL A 494 26.76 -25.98 7.13
CA VAL A 494 26.51 -25.29 5.87
C VAL A 494 27.68 -24.39 5.49
N TYR A 495 28.21 -23.62 6.44
CA TYR A 495 29.33 -22.72 6.20
C TYR A 495 30.59 -23.48 5.81
N ASP A 496 30.91 -24.59 6.48
CA ASP A 496 32.08 -25.40 6.16
C ASP A 496 32.01 -25.96 4.73
N LEU A 497 30.84 -26.43 4.29
CA LEU A 497 30.62 -26.91 2.91
C LEU A 497 30.71 -25.77 1.87
N ILE A 498 30.12 -24.62 2.17
CA ILE A 498 30.15 -23.46 1.27
C ILE A 498 31.56 -22.88 1.17
N GLU A 499 32.32 -22.84 2.26
CA GLU A 499 33.71 -22.40 2.27
C GLU A 499 34.54 -23.30 1.33
N TYR A 500 34.37 -24.62 1.40
CA TYR A 500 35.00 -25.54 0.45
C TYR A 500 34.65 -25.22 -1.01
N VAL A 501 33.36 -24.93 -1.30
CA VAL A 501 32.94 -24.52 -2.65
C VAL A 501 33.65 -23.25 -3.09
N ILE A 502 33.74 -22.23 -2.23
CA ILE A 502 34.31 -20.93 -2.58
C ILE A 502 35.82 -21.01 -2.76
N SER A 503 36.53 -21.71 -1.86
CA SER A 503 37.99 -21.87 -1.93
C SER A 503 38.44 -22.69 -3.15
N ASN A 504 37.59 -23.61 -3.64
CA ASN A 504 37.96 -24.52 -4.73
C ASN A 504 37.24 -24.24 -6.06
N LYS A 505 36.42 -23.16 -6.16
CA LYS A 505 35.57 -22.87 -7.34
C LYS A 505 36.34 -22.81 -8.67
N ASP A 506 37.62 -22.44 -8.63
CA ASP A 506 38.48 -22.29 -9.79
C ASP A 506 39.35 -23.54 -10.06
N ASP A 507 39.33 -24.56 -9.19
CA ASP A 507 40.04 -25.82 -9.35
C ASP A 507 39.23 -26.82 -10.19
N ASN A 508 39.74 -27.15 -11.39
CA ASN A 508 39.12 -28.09 -12.31
C ASN A 508 39.00 -29.52 -11.76
N ASN A 509 39.90 -29.94 -10.87
CA ASN A 509 39.90 -31.28 -10.29
C ASN A 509 38.78 -31.44 -9.26
N LYS A 510 38.45 -30.37 -8.54
CA LYS A 510 37.43 -30.35 -7.49
C LYS A 510 36.01 -30.05 -8.00
N LYS A 511 35.82 -29.80 -9.29
CA LYS A 511 34.49 -29.54 -9.90
C LYS A 511 33.44 -30.62 -9.64
N GLY A 512 33.85 -31.89 -9.53
CA GLY A 512 32.95 -33.00 -9.21
C GLY A 512 32.39 -32.87 -7.80
N ASP A 513 33.28 -32.62 -6.84
CA ASP A 513 32.95 -32.43 -5.42
C ASP A 513 32.06 -31.20 -5.21
N ILE A 514 32.42 -30.08 -5.84
CA ILE A 514 31.66 -28.83 -5.78
C ILE A 514 30.24 -29.05 -6.34
N ALA A 515 30.11 -29.76 -7.45
CA ALA A 515 28.82 -30.08 -8.03
C ALA A 515 27.96 -30.94 -7.08
N LYS A 516 28.55 -31.97 -6.44
CA LYS A 516 27.87 -32.78 -5.41
C LYS A 516 27.40 -31.91 -4.24
N ILE A 517 28.25 -31.02 -3.73
CA ILE A 517 27.92 -30.13 -2.60
C ILE A 517 26.78 -29.20 -2.96
N LEU A 518 26.89 -28.46 -4.07
CA LEU A 518 25.86 -27.52 -4.47
C LEU A 518 24.52 -28.21 -4.74
N ASP A 519 24.55 -29.38 -5.36
CA ASP A 519 23.36 -30.18 -5.63
C ASP A 519 22.59 -30.57 -4.36
N THR A 520 23.23 -30.66 -3.18
CA THR A 520 22.51 -30.88 -1.91
C THR A 520 21.57 -29.74 -1.54
N PHE A 521 21.85 -28.52 -1.96
CA PHE A 521 21.04 -27.34 -1.62
C PHE A 521 19.81 -27.17 -2.53
N PHE A 522 19.74 -27.90 -3.64
CA PHE A 522 18.63 -27.83 -4.59
C PHE A 522 17.82 -29.13 -4.68
N GLN A 523 16.50 -29.02 -4.85
CA GLN A 523 15.56 -30.14 -4.97
C GLN A 523 15.30 -30.53 -6.43
N ASP A 524 15.04 -29.54 -7.28
CA ASP A 524 14.61 -29.76 -8.68
C ASP A 524 15.67 -29.36 -9.70
N VAL A 525 16.86 -28.95 -9.23
CA VAL A 525 18.00 -28.56 -10.07
C VAL A 525 19.09 -29.61 -9.91
N ASN A 526 19.43 -30.30 -11.01
CA ASN A 526 20.54 -31.25 -11.03
C ASN A 526 21.82 -30.55 -11.49
N ILE A 527 22.82 -30.48 -10.61
CA ILE A 527 24.10 -29.81 -10.88
C ILE A 527 25.13 -30.85 -11.27
N GLY A 528 25.40 -30.95 -12.57
CA GLY A 528 26.47 -31.80 -13.11
C GLY A 528 27.81 -31.06 -13.23
N LYS A 529 28.93 -31.81 -13.15
CA LYS A 529 30.31 -31.31 -13.28
C LYS A 529 30.52 -30.36 -14.47
N GLY A 530 29.92 -30.67 -15.62
CA GLY A 530 30.06 -29.86 -16.85
C GLY A 530 29.35 -28.50 -16.84
N LYS A 531 28.45 -28.25 -15.88
CA LYS A 531 27.65 -27.01 -15.79
C LYS A 531 28.07 -26.11 -14.63
N ILE A 532 29.11 -26.47 -13.88
CA ILE A 532 29.44 -25.82 -12.61
C ILE A 532 29.81 -24.35 -12.78
N ASN A 533 30.65 -24.01 -13.77
CA ASN A 533 31.05 -22.64 -14.05
C ASN A 533 29.82 -21.77 -14.37
N SER A 534 28.96 -22.25 -15.28
CA SER A 534 27.72 -21.54 -15.63
C SER A 534 26.77 -21.36 -14.45
N HIS A 535 26.72 -22.33 -13.54
CA HIS A 535 25.89 -22.26 -12.34
C HIS A 535 26.43 -21.23 -11.34
N ILE A 536 27.74 -21.24 -11.09
CA ILE A 536 28.40 -20.25 -10.22
C ILE A 536 28.27 -18.84 -10.80
N ASP A 537 28.42 -18.67 -12.12
CA ASP A 537 28.26 -17.35 -12.75
C ASP A 537 26.81 -16.86 -12.66
N ASN A 538 25.81 -17.75 -12.78
CA ASN A 538 24.42 -17.39 -12.55
C ASN A 538 24.16 -16.96 -11.10
N ILE A 539 24.76 -17.63 -10.12
CA ILE A 539 24.68 -17.23 -8.70
C ILE A 539 25.33 -15.85 -8.51
N LYS A 540 26.54 -15.62 -9.03
CA LYS A 540 27.22 -14.31 -8.95
C LYS A 540 26.37 -13.19 -9.52
N GLU A 541 25.75 -13.40 -10.68
CA GLU A 541 24.87 -12.39 -11.28
C GLU A 541 23.64 -12.10 -10.42
N ARG A 542 23.06 -13.10 -9.75
CA ARG A 542 21.91 -12.93 -8.84
C ARG A 542 22.29 -12.29 -7.51
N LEU A 543 23.52 -12.49 -7.06
CA LEU A 543 24.05 -11.85 -5.86
C LEU A 543 24.36 -10.36 -6.08
N LYS A 544 24.61 -9.90 -7.30
CA LYS A 544 24.96 -8.48 -7.54
C LYS A 544 23.93 -7.51 -6.91
N PRO A 545 24.39 -6.43 -6.25
CA PRO A 545 25.79 -5.95 -6.21
C PRO A 545 26.70 -6.66 -5.20
N PHE A 546 26.21 -7.64 -4.45
CA PHE A 546 26.97 -8.35 -3.42
C PHE A 546 28.00 -9.30 -4.03
N GLU A 547 29.16 -9.41 -3.38
CA GLU A 547 30.19 -10.38 -3.73
C GLU A 547 29.80 -11.80 -3.33
N LEU A 548 30.37 -12.79 -4.02
CA LEU A 548 30.21 -14.20 -3.67
C LEU A 548 31.15 -14.56 -2.50
N THR A 549 30.61 -14.54 -1.28
CA THR A 549 31.27 -14.96 -0.03
C THR A 549 30.49 -16.13 0.59
N LYS A 550 31.00 -16.76 1.66
CA LYS A 550 30.26 -17.86 2.29
C LYS A 550 28.94 -17.38 2.85
N GLU A 551 28.91 -16.18 3.42
CA GLU A 551 27.74 -15.59 4.06
C GLU A 551 26.69 -15.22 3.03
N SER A 552 27.09 -14.60 1.91
CA SER A 552 26.15 -14.21 0.85
C SER A 552 25.59 -15.42 0.10
N LEU A 553 26.40 -16.45 -0.14
CA LEU A 553 25.93 -17.71 -0.72
C LEU A 553 25.02 -18.47 0.25
N ALA A 554 25.37 -18.54 1.54
CA ALA A 554 24.52 -19.20 2.54
C ALA A 554 23.17 -18.50 2.68
N ALA A 555 23.15 -17.16 2.69
CA ALA A 555 21.91 -16.38 2.68
C ALA A 555 21.08 -16.71 1.43
N PHE A 556 21.66 -16.61 0.23
CA PHE A 556 20.97 -16.93 -1.03
C PHE A 556 20.34 -18.33 -1.04
N LEU A 557 20.99 -19.31 -0.41
CA LEU A 557 20.54 -20.71 -0.36
C LEU A 557 19.53 -21.00 0.77
N PHE A 558 19.50 -20.23 1.85
CA PHE A 558 18.64 -20.50 3.02
C PHE A 558 17.56 -19.46 3.25
N THR A 559 17.62 -18.31 2.60
CA THR A 559 16.62 -17.24 2.71
C THR A 559 15.78 -17.12 1.44
N GLN A 560 14.62 -16.51 1.56
CA GLN A 560 13.79 -16.12 0.43
C GLN A 560 14.53 -15.06 -0.39
N ASN A 561 14.32 -15.11 -1.69
CA ASN A 561 14.95 -14.19 -2.64
C ASN A 561 13.92 -13.20 -3.19
N ALA A 562 14.38 -12.04 -3.61
CA ALA A 562 13.53 -10.98 -4.11
C ALA A 562 13.24 -11.16 -5.60
N THR A 563 12.25 -12.00 -5.92
CA THR A 563 11.80 -12.21 -7.31
C THR A 563 10.87 -11.09 -7.78
N PRO A 564 10.78 -10.82 -9.10
CA PRO A 564 9.80 -9.89 -9.68
C PRO A 564 8.37 -10.12 -9.18
N ALA A 565 7.87 -11.35 -9.21
CA ALA A 565 6.54 -11.70 -8.71
C ALA A 565 6.36 -11.40 -7.21
N ARG A 566 7.35 -11.72 -6.35
CA ARG A 566 7.27 -11.44 -4.92
C ARG A 566 7.27 -9.95 -4.63
N LEU A 567 8.12 -9.18 -5.31
CA LEU A 567 8.17 -7.72 -5.19
C LEU A 567 6.87 -7.07 -5.62
N TYR A 568 6.29 -7.51 -6.75
CA TYR A 568 4.98 -7.06 -7.21
C TYR A 568 3.90 -7.29 -6.14
N ARG A 569 3.96 -8.45 -5.48
CA ARG A 569 2.95 -8.84 -4.50
C ARG A 569 3.03 -8.06 -3.18
N ILE A 570 4.24 -7.70 -2.73
CA ILE A 570 4.47 -6.96 -1.47
C ILE A 570 3.61 -5.68 -1.39
N TRP A 571 3.68 -4.84 -2.42
CA TRP A 571 2.94 -3.57 -2.43
C TRP A 571 1.45 -3.77 -2.74
N LYS A 572 1.09 -4.82 -3.48
CA LYS A 572 -0.32 -5.21 -3.68
C LYS A 572 -0.99 -5.65 -2.38
N GLU A 573 -0.26 -6.34 -1.50
CA GLU A 573 -0.79 -6.75 -0.20
C GLU A 573 -1.07 -5.57 0.73
N THR A 574 -0.23 -4.53 0.74
CA THR A 574 -0.48 -3.34 1.55
C THR A 574 -1.62 -2.49 0.97
N GLU A 575 -1.71 -2.39 -0.36
CA GLU A 575 -2.86 -1.76 -1.04
C GLU A 575 -4.18 -2.49 -0.70
N GLU A 576 -4.16 -3.84 -0.72
CA GLU A 576 -5.30 -4.64 -0.35
C GLU A 576 -5.66 -4.52 1.14
N PHE A 577 -4.66 -4.46 2.03
CA PHE A 577 -4.89 -4.20 3.44
C PHE A 577 -5.68 -2.91 3.64
N PHE A 578 -5.31 -1.80 2.99
CA PHE A 578 -6.08 -0.56 3.09
C PHE A 578 -7.49 -0.70 2.55
N ARG A 579 -7.69 -1.40 1.42
CA ARG A 579 -9.03 -1.69 0.90
C ARG A 579 -9.89 -2.48 1.90
N ILE A 580 -9.30 -3.45 2.58
CA ILE A 580 -9.98 -4.26 3.59
C ILE A 580 -10.25 -3.42 4.85
N ALA A 581 -9.30 -2.63 5.33
CA ALA A 581 -9.48 -1.72 6.45
C ALA A 581 -10.68 -0.78 6.22
N LEU A 582 -10.80 -0.20 5.02
CA LEU A 582 -11.95 0.62 4.63
C LEU A 582 -13.27 -0.16 4.65
N LYS A 583 -13.28 -1.43 4.23
CA LYS A 583 -14.46 -2.29 4.28
C LYS A 583 -14.85 -2.64 5.73
N GLU A 584 -13.85 -2.96 6.56
CA GLU A 584 -14.04 -3.28 7.98
C GLU A 584 -14.59 -2.10 8.75
N ILE A 585 -14.06 -0.89 8.53
CA ILE A 585 -14.61 0.35 9.13
C ILE A 585 -16.08 0.52 8.73
N LYS A 586 -16.40 0.42 7.44
CA LYS A 586 -17.78 0.60 6.94
C LYS A 586 -18.75 -0.47 7.47
N SER A 587 -18.31 -1.71 7.61
CA SER A 587 -19.17 -2.83 8.01
C SER A 587 -19.32 -2.98 9.53
N LYS A 588 -18.28 -2.68 10.31
CA LYS A 588 -18.30 -2.81 11.77
C LYS A 588 -18.76 -1.55 12.47
N LEU A 589 -18.28 -0.38 12.04
CA LEU A 589 -18.59 0.88 12.71
C LEU A 589 -19.83 1.56 12.12
N TYR A 590 -19.95 1.58 10.79
CA TYR A 590 -21.06 2.24 10.09
C TYR A 590 -22.09 1.25 9.52
N PHE A 591 -22.27 0.11 10.20
CA PHE A 591 -23.38 -0.80 9.92
C PHE A 591 -24.72 -0.05 9.95
N ASN A 592 -24.91 0.74 11.01
CA ASN A 592 -25.98 1.72 11.12
C ASN A 592 -25.51 3.04 10.52
N LYS A 593 -25.97 3.32 9.31
CA LYS A 593 -25.60 4.52 8.57
C LYS A 593 -26.24 5.78 9.17
N TRP A 594 -25.55 6.90 8.98
CA TRP A 594 -26.08 8.22 9.31
C TRP A 594 -27.17 8.61 8.32
N LYS A 595 -28.01 9.58 8.70
CA LYS A 595 -29.16 9.98 7.89
C LYS A 595 -29.15 11.46 7.60
N ARG A 596 -29.43 11.79 6.34
CA ARG A 596 -29.75 13.15 5.88
C ARG A 596 -31.25 13.23 5.59
N ILE A 597 -31.78 14.45 5.56
CA ILE A 597 -33.18 14.71 5.24
C ILE A 597 -33.27 15.32 3.85
N LYS A 598 -34.05 14.68 2.99
CA LYS A 598 -34.57 15.25 1.75
C LYS A 598 -35.90 15.92 2.05
N PHE A 599 -36.15 17.10 1.49
CA PHE A 599 -37.46 17.74 1.54
C PHE A 599 -37.71 18.59 0.30
N ASP A 600 -38.99 18.79 -0.03
CA ASP A 600 -39.42 19.56 -1.19
C ASP A 600 -40.26 20.76 -0.76
N VAL A 601 -40.01 21.89 -1.38
CA VAL A 601 -40.71 23.16 -1.17
C VAL A 601 -41.30 23.62 -2.49
N ASP A 602 -42.51 24.17 -2.45
CA ASP A 602 -43.09 24.81 -3.62
C ASP A 602 -42.34 26.11 -3.94
N ILE A 603 -41.68 26.19 -5.10
CA ILE A 603 -40.90 27.37 -5.50
C ILE A 603 -41.77 28.63 -5.52
N SER A 604 -43.06 28.50 -5.85
CA SER A 604 -43.97 29.66 -5.87
C SER A 604 -44.11 30.30 -4.48
N GLN A 605 -44.01 29.50 -3.42
CA GLN A 605 -44.10 29.95 -2.04
C GLN A 605 -42.82 30.64 -1.56
N LEU A 606 -41.65 30.35 -2.16
CA LEU A 606 -40.37 30.89 -1.69
C LEU A 606 -40.23 32.41 -1.92
N ASN A 607 -41.05 33.02 -2.78
CA ASN A 607 -41.10 34.47 -3.08
C ASN A 607 -39.72 35.17 -3.02
N THR A 608 -38.71 34.58 -3.67
CA THR A 608 -37.32 34.96 -3.48
C THR A 608 -36.95 36.22 -4.25
N GLN A 609 -36.07 37.07 -3.70
CA GLN A 609 -35.55 38.25 -4.43
C GLN A 609 -34.78 37.88 -5.71
N LYS A 610 -34.22 36.65 -5.76
CA LYS A 610 -33.42 36.11 -6.87
C LYS A 610 -33.73 34.64 -7.05
N LYS A 611 -33.78 34.16 -8.30
CA LYS A 611 -33.97 32.75 -8.61
C LYS A 611 -32.91 31.90 -7.91
N LEU A 612 -33.33 30.84 -7.22
CA LEU A 612 -32.42 29.90 -6.60
C LEU A 612 -31.54 29.23 -7.67
N LYS A 613 -30.25 29.14 -7.36
CA LYS A 613 -29.28 28.48 -8.22
C LYS A 613 -29.39 26.98 -8.01
N LEU A 614 -29.32 26.24 -9.11
CA LEU A 614 -29.24 24.79 -9.08
C LEU A 614 -27.95 24.38 -8.36
N ASN A 615 -27.97 23.21 -7.71
CA ASN A 615 -26.77 22.58 -7.17
C ASN A 615 -25.96 23.47 -6.22
N THR A 616 -26.66 24.30 -5.43
CA THR A 616 -26.05 25.36 -4.62
C THR A 616 -26.36 25.16 -3.13
N PRO A 617 -25.34 25.22 -2.24
CA PRO A 617 -25.55 25.24 -0.79
C PRO A 617 -26.21 26.53 -0.30
N TYR A 618 -27.19 26.37 0.58
CA TYR A 618 -27.93 27.42 1.26
C TYR A 618 -27.98 27.15 2.77
N ILE A 619 -28.23 28.19 3.55
CA ILE A 619 -28.51 28.12 4.98
C ILE A 619 -29.98 28.45 5.19
N ILE A 620 -30.70 27.59 5.91
CA ILE A 620 -32.05 27.86 6.42
C ILE A 620 -32.02 28.10 7.93
N LYS A 621 -32.99 28.86 8.45
CA LYS A 621 -33.23 29.01 9.90
C LYS A 621 -34.64 28.59 10.27
N ILE A 622 -34.73 27.81 11.34
CA ILE A 622 -36.00 27.32 11.90
C ILE A 622 -36.07 27.75 13.35
N GLU A 623 -37.15 28.45 13.71
CA GLU A 623 -37.40 28.91 15.07
C GLU A 623 -37.32 27.76 16.08
N ASP A 624 -36.80 28.02 17.29
CA ASP A 624 -36.59 27.07 18.38
C ASP A 624 -35.66 25.87 18.14
N LEU A 625 -35.12 25.70 16.93
CA LEU A 625 -34.09 24.71 16.67
C LEU A 625 -32.74 25.16 17.24
N LYS A 626 -32.02 24.25 17.90
CA LYS A 626 -30.71 24.53 18.50
C LYS A 626 -29.64 23.58 17.96
N PRO A 627 -28.61 24.05 17.22
CA PRO A 627 -28.48 25.40 16.65
C PRO A 627 -29.54 25.68 15.57
N GLU A 628 -29.83 26.96 15.32
CA GLU A 628 -30.94 27.38 14.45
C GLU A 628 -30.65 27.21 12.95
N ASN A 629 -29.38 27.36 12.57
CA ASN A 629 -28.93 27.31 11.18
C ASN A 629 -28.77 25.85 10.72
N ILE A 630 -29.38 25.51 9.58
CA ILE A 630 -29.14 24.24 8.87
C ILE A 630 -28.61 24.52 7.47
N LEU A 631 -27.55 23.82 7.08
CA LEU A 631 -26.97 23.81 5.75
C LEU A 631 -27.71 22.80 4.87
N VAL A 632 -28.23 23.27 3.75
CA VAL A 632 -29.00 22.50 2.78
C VAL A 632 -28.46 22.71 1.37
N LEU A 633 -28.54 21.70 0.52
CA LEU A 633 -28.24 21.80 -0.91
C LEU A 633 -29.55 21.87 -1.68
N HIS A 634 -29.75 22.93 -2.45
CA HIS A 634 -30.81 22.99 -3.45
C HIS A 634 -30.34 22.27 -4.72
N VAL A 635 -31.05 21.22 -5.15
CA VAL A 635 -30.69 20.46 -6.36
C VAL A 635 -31.45 21.01 -7.55
N SER A 636 -32.78 20.87 -7.56
CA SER A 636 -33.65 21.38 -8.61
C SER A 636 -35.08 21.55 -8.12
N ASN A 637 -35.85 22.45 -8.73
CA ASN A 637 -37.29 22.58 -8.54
C ASN A 637 -37.79 22.64 -7.07
N GLY A 638 -37.01 23.24 -6.15
CA GLY A 638 -37.38 23.34 -4.73
C GLY A 638 -37.07 22.08 -3.91
N GLU A 639 -36.35 21.13 -4.50
CA GLU A 639 -35.82 19.94 -3.83
C GLU A 639 -34.54 20.31 -3.06
N PHE A 640 -34.52 20.00 -1.76
CA PHE A 640 -33.42 20.24 -0.86
C PHE A 640 -32.96 18.97 -0.14
N TYR A 641 -31.65 18.93 0.17
CA TYR A 641 -31.04 17.92 1.02
C TYR A 641 -30.28 18.59 2.14
N THR A 642 -30.41 18.14 3.38
CA THR A 642 -29.47 18.54 4.44
C THR A 642 -28.08 18.02 4.10
N ILE A 643 -27.05 18.86 4.25
CA ILE A 643 -25.66 18.51 3.93
C ILE A 643 -24.75 18.74 5.14
N GLU A 644 -25.27 18.50 6.35
CA GLU A 644 -24.51 18.48 7.58
C GLU A 644 -24.99 17.39 8.56
N SER A 645 -24.14 17.06 9.53
CA SER A 645 -24.46 16.12 10.60
C SER A 645 -25.63 16.63 11.43
N LEU A 646 -26.68 15.79 11.54
CA LEU A 646 -27.91 16.16 12.21
C LEU A 646 -27.87 15.92 13.73
N GLU A 647 -26.93 15.10 14.22
CA GLU A 647 -26.86 14.64 15.62
C GLU A 647 -26.65 15.75 16.65
N LYS A 648 -26.19 16.92 16.22
CA LYS A 648 -26.00 18.10 17.09
C LYS A 648 -27.27 18.92 17.32
N PHE A 649 -28.32 18.71 16.53
CA PHE A 649 -29.54 19.51 16.60
C PHE A 649 -30.50 19.04 17.68
N LYS A 650 -31.16 19.99 18.34
CA LYS A 650 -32.18 19.77 19.37
C LYS A 650 -33.40 20.63 19.08
N PHE A 651 -34.58 20.04 19.19
CA PHE A 651 -35.87 20.72 19.02
C PHE A 651 -36.86 20.11 19.99
N ASN A 652 -37.47 20.93 20.84
CA ASN A 652 -38.26 20.46 21.99
C ASN A 652 -37.47 19.44 22.84
N LYS A 653 -38.05 18.25 23.08
CA LYS A 653 -37.41 17.13 23.80
C LYS A 653 -36.67 16.15 22.88
N LYS A 654 -36.61 16.41 21.58
CA LYS A 654 -35.99 15.53 20.57
C LYS A 654 -34.59 16.01 20.20
N GLN A 655 -33.77 15.08 19.72
CA GLN A 655 -32.41 15.34 19.23
C GLN A 655 -32.18 14.70 17.86
N GLY A 656 -31.10 15.11 17.20
CA GLY A 656 -30.65 14.49 15.97
C GLY A 656 -31.60 14.69 14.80
N LYS A 657 -31.65 13.69 13.92
CA LYS A 657 -32.57 13.67 12.77
C LYS A 657 -34.05 13.91 13.14
N LEU A 658 -34.49 13.42 14.30
CA LEU A 658 -35.89 13.54 14.72
C LEU A 658 -36.24 14.99 15.09
N ALA A 659 -35.31 15.70 15.72
CA ALA A 659 -35.44 17.13 15.99
C ALA A 659 -35.58 17.91 14.69
N VAL A 660 -34.71 17.65 13.70
CA VAL A 660 -34.71 18.40 12.43
C VAL A 660 -35.96 18.10 11.61
N LYS A 661 -36.44 16.86 11.55
CA LYS A 661 -37.71 16.53 10.86
C LYS A 661 -38.90 17.28 11.45
N ASP A 662 -38.99 17.34 12.78
CA ASP A 662 -40.10 18.02 13.45
C ASP A 662 -40.01 19.54 13.29
N ALA A 663 -38.80 20.10 13.38
CA ALA A 663 -38.56 21.52 13.14
C ALA A 663 -38.93 21.90 11.70
N LEU A 664 -38.53 21.10 10.70
CA LEU A 664 -38.89 21.34 9.30
C LEU A 664 -40.41 21.36 9.07
N ARG A 665 -41.21 20.59 9.84
CA ARG A 665 -42.68 20.64 9.75
C ARG A 665 -43.27 21.95 10.25
N GLN A 666 -42.58 22.66 11.16
CA GLN A 666 -42.99 24.00 11.58
C GLN A 666 -42.66 25.07 10.52
N GLY A 667 -41.72 24.75 9.63
CA GLY A 667 -41.28 25.60 8.52
C GLY A 667 -40.04 26.43 8.86
N PHE A 668 -39.41 27.02 7.85
CA PHE A 668 -38.26 27.90 7.99
C PHE A 668 -38.61 29.33 7.56
N TYR A 669 -38.02 30.32 8.20
CA TYR A 669 -38.30 31.75 7.94
C TYR A 669 -37.12 32.48 7.27
N TYR A 670 -36.01 31.76 7.06
CA TYR A 670 -34.77 32.32 6.51
C TYR A 670 -34.17 31.39 5.47
N LEU A 671 -33.65 31.94 4.37
CA LEU A 671 -32.88 31.21 3.35
C LEU A 671 -31.80 32.14 2.78
N ALA A 672 -30.52 31.77 2.87
CA ALA A 672 -29.42 32.56 2.29
C ALA A 672 -28.38 31.66 1.61
N ASP A 673 -27.70 32.17 0.58
CA ASP A 673 -26.54 31.50 -0.03
C ASP A 673 -25.46 31.32 1.05
N GLU A 674 -24.83 30.13 1.13
CA GLU A 674 -23.80 29.87 2.13
C GLU A 674 -22.67 30.92 2.11
N LYS A 675 -22.31 31.43 0.92
CA LYS A 675 -21.27 32.45 0.76
C LYS A 675 -21.72 33.85 1.17
N LYS A 676 -23.03 34.09 1.20
CA LYS A 676 -23.67 35.37 1.55
C LYS A 676 -24.71 35.14 2.63
N ALA A 677 -24.27 34.51 3.72
CA ALA A 677 -25.14 34.05 4.81
C ALA A 677 -25.90 35.16 5.56
N GLN A 678 -25.66 36.44 5.24
CA GLN A 678 -26.39 37.58 5.80
C GLN A 678 -27.57 38.01 4.92
N ASP A 679 -27.55 37.66 3.62
CA ASP A 679 -28.55 38.10 2.65
C ASP A 679 -29.75 37.14 2.65
N ASN A 680 -30.80 37.45 3.44
CA ASN A 680 -32.04 36.67 3.38
C ASN A 680 -32.70 36.82 2.01
N LEU A 681 -32.88 35.70 1.32
CA LEU A 681 -33.49 35.67 -0.01
C LEU A 681 -35.01 35.66 0.06
N LEU A 682 -35.61 35.28 1.20
CA LEU A 682 -37.06 35.21 1.38
C LEU A 682 -37.66 36.60 1.64
N LYS A 683 -38.82 36.87 1.03
CA LYS A 683 -39.68 38.02 1.37
C LYS A 683 -40.92 37.51 2.09
N LEU A 684 -40.83 37.41 3.41
CA LEU A 684 -41.90 36.93 4.28
C LEU A 684 -42.40 38.04 5.18
N ASN A 685 -43.69 38.01 5.50
CA ASN A 685 -44.26 38.84 6.56
C ASN A 685 -43.83 38.32 7.94
N GLN A 686 -43.95 39.16 8.97
CA GLN A 686 -43.57 38.79 10.33
C GLN A 686 -44.41 37.59 10.82
N GLY A 687 -43.74 36.50 11.21
CA GLY A 687 -44.37 35.24 11.66
C GLY A 687 -44.73 34.24 10.54
N GLU A 688 -44.48 34.59 9.27
CA GLU A 688 -44.70 33.69 8.14
C GLU A 688 -43.52 32.72 7.96
N THR A 689 -43.81 31.47 7.63
CA THR A 689 -42.80 30.41 7.45
C THR A 689 -43.06 29.60 6.18
N ILE A 690 -41.98 29.13 5.57
CA ILE A 690 -42.04 28.22 4.43
C ILE A 690 -42.09 26.78 4.95
N LYS A 691 -43.19 26.07 4.65
CA LYS A 691 -43.40 24.70 5.10
C LYS A 691 -43.16 23.70 3.96
N PRO A 692 -42.20 22.77 4.10
CA PRO A 692 -42.07 21.65 3.18
C PRO A 692 -43.33 20.78 3.21
N LYS A 693 -43.64 20.13 2.09
CA LYS A 693 -44.74 19.15 2.04
C LYS A 693 -44.41 17.98 2.96
N SER A 694 -45.30 17.67 3.91
CA SER A 694 -45.02 16.68 4.96
C SER A 694 -44.72 15.27 4.40
N GLU A 695 -45.40 14.85 3.33
CA GLU A 695 -45.12 13.59 2.62
C GLU A 695 -43.74 13.52 1.93
N ASN A 696 -43.08 14.67 1.75
CA ASN A 696 -41.82 14.79 1.02
C ASN A 696 -40.60 14.87 1.94
N ILE A 697 -40.78 14.91 3.26
CA ILE A 697 -39.68 14.86 4.24
C ILE A 697 -39.21 13.41 4.39
N LYS A 698 -38.17 13.03 3.65
CA LYS A 698 -37.65 11.66 3.56
C LYS A 698 -36.25 11.55 4.15
N GLU A 699 -35.94 10.39 4.70
CA GLU A 699 -34.60 10.06 5.20
C GLU A 699 -33.79 9.36 4.10
N GLU A 700 -32.52 9.75 3.95
CA GLU A 700 -31.57 9.08 3.08
C GLU A 700 -30.32 8.68 3.88
N GLU A 701 -29.87 7.44 3.73
CA GLU A 701 -28.71 6.92 4.48
C GLU A 701 -27.38 7.25 3.80
N TYR A 702 -26.37 7.56 4.61
CA TYR A 702 -25.00 7.77 4.15
C TYR A 702 -23.96 7.35 5.20
N ILE A 703 -22.72 7.15 4.74
CA ILE A 703 -21.58 6.87 5.60
C ILE A 703 -20.81 8.20 5.84
N PRO A 704 -20.56 8.63 7.09
CA PRO A 704 -19.86 9.87 7.43
C PRO A 704 -18.34 9.72 7.25
N PHE A 705 -17.93 9.45 6.02
CA PHE A 705 -16.57 8.99 5.71
C PHE A 705 -16.10 9.55 4.37
N ILE A 706 -14.93 10.18 4.33
CA ILE A 706 -14.34 10.70 3.09
C ILE A 706 -12.94 10.12 2.89
N GLU A 707 -12.76 9.34 1.83
CA GLU A 707 -11.45 8.84 1.38
C GLU A 707 -10.72 9.92 0.58
N ILE A 708 -9.64 10.47 1.14
CA ILE A 708 -8.79 11.47 0.47
C ILE A 708 -7.95 10.80 -0.61
N ASN A 709 -7.15 9.82 -0.22
CA ASN A 709 -6.34 9.03 -1.13
C ASN A 709 -6.09 7.63 -0.56
N ARG A 710 -5.82 6.70 -1.48
CA ARG A 710 -5.34 5.36 -1.20
C ARG A 710 -4.22 5.02 -2.17
N SER A 711 -3.13 4.50 -1.65
CA SER A 711 -1.99 3.98 -2.41
C SER A 711 -1.39 2.80 -1.65
N PRO A 712 -0.45 2.05 -2.25
CA PRO A 712 0.23 0.96 -1.56
C PRO A 712 0.96 1.39 -0.28
N LEU A 713 1.41 2.65 -0.23
CA LEU A 713 2.18 3.20 0.88
C LEU A 713 1.34 4.04 1.85
N SER A 714 0.14 4.48 1.47
CA SER A 714 -0.62 5.43 2.29
C SER A 714 -2.14 5.36 2.14
N LEU A 715 -2.84 5.63 3.23
CA LEU A 715 -4.29 5.84 3.26
C LEU A 715 -4.59 7.11 4.07
N ARG A 716 -5.32 8.06 3.49
CA ARG A 716 -5.80 9.26 4.19
C ARG A 716 -7.33 9.33 4.16
N ILE A 717 -7.94 9.50 5.33
CA ILE A 717 -9.39 9.49 5.49
C ILE A 717 -9.83 10.60 6.44
N ILE A 718 -10.99 11.20 6.19
CA ILE A 718 -11.65 12.13 7.11
C ILE A 718 -12.87 11.44 7.71
N VAL A 719 -12.95 11.48 9.03
CA VAL A 719 -13.97 10.80 9.84
C VAL A 719 -14.43 11.71 11.00
N PRO A 720 -15.55 11.42 11.66
CA PRO A 720 -15.94 12.13 12.87
C PRO A 720 -14.84 11.97 13.94
N ALA A 721 -14.47 13.05 14.64
CA ALA A 721 -13.38 12.97 15.61
C ALA A 721 -13.67 11.96 16.73
N ALA A 722 -14.91 11.90 17.20
CA ALA A 722 -15.41 10.91 18.16
C ALA A 722 -15.20 9.44 17.73
N ASP A 723 -15.20 9.16 16.43
CA ASP A 723 -15.07 7.80 15.88
C ASP A 723 -13.61 7.38 15.62
N SER A 724 -12.67 8.34 15.67
CA SER A 724 -11.28 8.13 15.26
C SER A 724 -10.57 7.00 16.02
N ILE A 725 -10.75 6.90 17.34
CA ILE A 725 -10.09 5.86 18.16
C ILE A 725 -10.66 4.47 17.86
N LYS A 726 -11.99 4.34 17.73
CA LYS A 726 -12.62 3.07 17.33
C LYS A 726 -12.11 2.60 15.97
N ILE A 727 -11.92 3.53 15.04
CA ILE A 727 -11.33 3.25 13.73
C ILE A 727 -9.89 2.78 13.86
N ILE A 728 -9.06 3.46 14.67
CA ILE A 728 -7.67 3.04 14.91
C ILE A 728 -7.61 1.66 15.59
N GLU A 729 -8.52 1.34 16.53
CA GLU A 729 -8.62 0.00 17.12
C GLU A 729 -8.93 -1.07 16.06
N ILE A 730 -9.90 -0.82 15.17
CA ILE A 730 -10.23 -1.73 14.06
C ILE A 730 -9.01 -1.95 13.15
N ILE A 731 -8.32 -0.87 12.78
CA ILE A 731 -7.13 -0.93 11.92
C ILE A 731 -5.99 -1.69 12.59
N THR A 732 -5.71 -1.38 13.86
CA THR A 732 -4.57 -1.96 14.60
C THR A 732 -4.80 -3.45 14.82
N LYS A 733 -6.03 -3.85 15.15
CA LYS A 733 -6.40 -5.27 15.23
C LYS A 733 -6.20 -5.97 13.89
N LEU A 734 -6.76 -5.40 12.81
CA LEU A 734 -6.60 -5.97 11.47
C LEU A 734 -5.13 -6.06 11.05
N PHE A 735 -4.31 -5.06 11.39
CA PHE A 735 -2.88 -5.07 11.12
C PHE A 735 -2.17 -6.19 11.86
N ASN A 736 -2.41 -6.32 13.18
CA ASN A 736 -1.81 -7.38 13.99
C ASN A 736 -2.22 -8.77 13.50
N ASP A 737 -3.50 -8.96 13.13
CA ASP A 737 -4.01 -10.24 12.62
C ASP A 737 -3.41 -10.56 11.23
N ARG A 738 -3.34 -9.57 10.33
CA ARG A 738 -2.88 -9.79 8.94
C ARG A 738 -1.36 -9.88 8.80
N PHE A 739 -0.60 -9.29 9.73
CA PHE A 739 0.86 -9.21 9.66
C PHE A 739 1.55 -9.85 10.88
N GLU A 740 0.85 -10.72 11.61
CA GLU A 740 1.33 -11.38 12.84
C GLU A 740 2.74 -11.96 12.70
N LYS A 741 3.02 -12.64 11.58
CA LYS A 741 4.30 -13.31 11.32
C LYS A 741 5.47 -12.37 11.04
N VAL A 742 5.21 -11.08 10.83
CA VAL A 742 6.21 -10.07 10.49
C VAL A 742 6.08 -8.82 11.37
N LEU A 743 5.40 -8.91 12.51
CA LEU A 743 5.39 -7.85 13.51
C LEU A 743 6.84 -7.51 13.88
N GLY A 744 7.18 -6.23 13.92
CA GLY A 744 8.56 -5.77 14.11
C GLY A 744 9.46 -5.80 12.87
N LYS A 745 8.96 -6.23 11.70
CA LYS A 745 9.66 -6.12 10.39
C LYS A 745 8.94 -5.19 9.40
N LEU A 746 7.63 -5.03 9.55
CA LEU A 746 6.80 -4.16 8.71
C LEU A 746 6.14 -3.07 9.57
N PRO A 747 6.60 -1.80 9.50
CA PRO A 747 6.02 -0.73 10.31
C PRO A 747 4.76 -0.15 9.65
N LEU A 748 3.75 0.15 10.47
CA LEU A 748 2.58 0.95 10.11
C LEU A 748 2.55 2.20 11.00
N ASN A 749 2.67 3.38 10.40
CA ASN A 749 2.54 4.65 11.10
C ASN A 749 1.09 5.13 11.03
N ILE A 750 0.56 5.66 12.15
CA ILE A 750 -0.77 6.25 12.24
C ILE A 750 -0.67 7.67 12.78
N LYS A 751 -1.25 8.62 12.05
CA LYS A 751 -1.29 10.04 12.39
C LYS A 751 -2.74 10.46 12.59
N LEU A 752 -3.06 11.09 13.71
CA LEU A 752 -4.40 11.59 14.03
C LEU A 752 -4.37 13.11 14.21
N LEU A 753 -4.91 13.86 13.24
CA LEU A 753 -5.11 15.30 13.40
C LEU A 753 -6.58 15.61 13.53
N VAL A 754 -6.95 16.30 14.61
CA VAL A 754 -8.32 16.79 14.82
C VAL A 754 -8.35 18.29 14.61
N ALA A 755 -9.42 18.77 13.97
CA ALA A 755 -9.69 20.19 13.82
C ALA A 755 -11.20 20.43 13.81
N ASP A 756 -11.60 21.68 14.00
CA ASP A 756 -12.99 22.07 13.80
C ASP A 756 -13.38 21.94 12.32
N ARG A 757 -14.63 21.61 12.02
CA ARG A 757 -15.10 21.30 10.65
C ARG A 757 -14.85 22.39 9.59
N LYS A 758 -14.72 23.66 10.02
CA LYS A 758 -14.45 24.80 9.14
C LYS A 758 -12.95 25.11 8.98
N PHE A 759 -12.06 24.27 9.53
CA PHE A 759 -10.63 24.46 9.44
C PHE A 759 -10.12 24.35 7.99
N PRO A 760 -9.12 25.15 7.58
CA PRO A 760 -8.59 25.09 6.21
C PRO A 760 -7.94 23.74 5.89
N MET A 761 -8.52 23.01 4.93
CA MET A 761 -8.08 21.65 4.57
C MET A 761 -6.61 21.55 4.13
N TYR A 762 -6.11 22.53 3.37
CA TYR A 762 -4.71 22.52 2.93
C TYR A 762 -3.73 22.64 4.11
N VAL A 763 -4.11 23.35 5.18
CA VAL A 763 -3.30 23.46 6.41
C VAL A 763 -3.34 22.14 7.17
N LEU A 764 -4.50 21.48 7.23
CA LEU A 764 -4.64 20.16 7.87
C LEU A 764 -3.77 19.10 7.16
N LEU A 765 -3.76 19.08 5.83
CA LEU A 765 -2.92 18.17 5.04
C LEU A 765 -1.43 18.53 5.10
N GLU A 766 -1.08 19.83 5.17
CA GLU A 766 0.30 20.26 5.38
C GLU A 766 0.82 19.84 6.76
N ALA A 767 0.00 20.00 7.80
CA ALA A 767 0.31 19.57 9.16
C ALA A 767 0.51 18.05 9.24
N GLU A 768 -0.34 17.27 8.56
CA GLU A 768 -0.18 15.80 8.46
C GLU A 768 1.14 15.42 7.79
N GLY A 769 1.51 16.11 6.71
CA GLY A 769 2.77 15.90 6.00
C GLY A 769 4.03 16.30 6.79
N ARG A 770 3.89 16.83 8.02
CA ARG A 770 5.00 17.05 8.95
C ARG A 770 5.12 15.95 9.99
N MET A 771 4.07 15.16 10.20
CA MET A 771 4.04 14.10 11.22
C MET A 771 4.70 12.83 10.71
N LEU A 772 5.64 12.26 11.47
CA LEU A 772 6.20 10.91 11.25
C LEU A 772 6.81 10.68 9.84
N GLU A 773 7.40 11.71 9.22
CA GLU A 773 7.98 11.64 7.85
C GLU A 773 9.53 11.61 7.83
N GLY A 774 10.18 11.88 8.96
CA GLY A 774 11.65 11.90 9.06
C GLY A 774 12.29 10.51 8.95
N LYS A 775 13.57 10.46 8.54
CA LYS A 775 14.33 9.19 8.43
C LYS A 775 14.38 8.41 9.74
N GLU A 776 14.32 9.12 10.87
CA GLU A 776 14.28 8.55 12.20
C GLU A 776 13.09 7.59 12.45
N PHE A 777 12.01 7.69 11.68
CA PHE A 777 10.85 6.79 11.75
C PHE A 777 10.98 5.53 10.87
N ASN A 778 12.06 5.46 10.10
CA ASN A 778 12.35 4.38 9.16
C ASN A 778 13.53 3.51 9.60
N GLU A 779 14.16 3.85 10.72
CA GLU A 779 15.31 3.16 11.29
C GLU A 779 14.89 2.02 12.22
N ALA A 780 15.74 1.01 12.34
CA ALA A 780 15.54 -0.07 13.29
C ALA A 780 15.81 0.43 14.72
N VAL A 781 15.05 -0.10 15.68
CA VAL A 781 15.19 0.13 17.11
C VAL A 781 15.54 -1.18 17.79
N TYR A 782 16.59 -1.16 18.61
CA TYR A 782 16.95 -2.30 19.45
C TYR A 782 15.95 -2.44 20.60
N MET A 783 15.08 -3.44 20.51
CA MET A 783 14.08 -3.69 21.54
C MET A 783 13.68 -5.15 21.66
N ASN A 784 13.06 -5.50 22.78
CA ASN A 784 12.44 -6.81 22.97
C ASN A 784 11.11 -6.87 22.20
N PRO A 785 10.70 -8.06 21.70
CA PRO A 785 9.39 -8.23 21.07
C PRO A 785 8.26 -7.83 22.03
N TRP A 786 7.32 -7.01 21.55
CA TRP A 786 6.18 -6.51 22.34
C TRP A 786 4.88 -7.31 22.13
N TRP A 787 4.89 -8.29 21.23
CA TRP A 787 3.75 -9.14 20.91
C TRP A 787 3.95 -10.57 21.45
N ASP A 788 2.92 -11.39 21.37
CA ASP A 788 3.04 -12.81 21.70
C ASP A 788 3.90 -13.53 20.66
N VAL A 789 5.06 -14.02 21.10
CA VAL A 789 6.01 -14.73 20.24
C VAL A 789 5.77 -16.24 20.22
N THR A 790 4.87 -16.78 21.05
CA THR A 790 4.68 -18.23 21.22
C THR A 790 4.33 -18.95 19.92
N GLY A 791 3.46 -18.35 19.10
CA GLY A 791 3.07 -18.88 17.78
C GLY A 791 4.23 -18.95 16.77
N LEU A 792 5.28 -18.14 16.94
CA LEU A 792 6.44 -18.09 16.03
C LEU A 792 7.65 -18.87 16.52
N ARG A 793 7.68 -19.34 17.78
CA ARG A 793 8.84 -20.04 18.35
C ARG A 793 9.27 -21.27 17.56
N ASN A 794 8.34 -21.92 16.87
CA ASN A 794 8.57 -23.10 16.05
C ASN A 794 8.39 -22.83 14.54
N ASP A 795 8.15 -21.58 14.14
CA ASP A 795 8.03 -21.23 12.72
C ASP A 795 9.42 -21.13 12.11
N LYS A 796 9.76 -22.14 11.32
CA LYS A 796 11.08 -22.29 10.70
C LYS A 796 11.37 -21.29 9.58
N TYR A 797 10.37 -20.54 9.12
CA TYR A 797 10.46 -19.68 7.94
C TYR A 797 10.38 -18.20 8.31
N TYR A 798 9.41 -17.82 9.14
CA TYR A 798 9.15 -16.43 9.52
C TYR A 798 9.73 -16.07 10.90
N GLY A 799 10.08 -17.06 11.73
CA GLY A 799 10.50 -16.89 13.12
C GLY A 799 11.89 -16.29 13.34
N PHE A 800 12.65 -15.96 12.29
CA PHE A 800 14.00 -15.39 12.38
C PHE A 800 13.98 -13.87 12.24
N TYR A 801 14.67 -13.17 13.14
CA TYR A 801 14.64 -11.71 13.24
C TYR A 801 16.04 -11.10 13.23
N PRO A 802 16.20 -9.89 12.66
CA PRO A 802 17.47 -9.17 12.66
C PRO A 802 18.00 -8.89 14.07
N THR A 803 19.29 -9.14 14.28
CA THR A 803 20.01 -8.78 15.52
C THR A 803 20.93 -7.57 15.35
N LYS A 804 21.04 -7.04 14.13
CA LYS A 804 21.76 -5.80 13.82
C LYS A 804 20.94 -4.94 12.87
N GLN A 805 21.18 -3.64 12.92
CA GLN A 805 20.74 -2.71 11.88
C GLN A 805 21.66 -2.82 10.65
N ILE A 806 21.08 -2.67 9.47
CA ILE A 806 21.80 -2.69 8.19
C ILE A 806 21.53 -1.42 7.38
N GLU A 807 22.50 -1.02 6.57
CA GLU A 807 22.36 0.09 5.63
C GLU A 807 21.43 -0.27 4.44
N ASP A 808 21.15 0.68 3.54
CA ASP A 808 20.19 0.47 2.44
C ASP A 808 20.73 -0.42 1.32
N ASP A 809 22.05 -0.54 1.21
CA ASP A 809 22.78 -1.34 0.24
C ASP A 809 23.29 -2.68 0.81
N GLU A 810 22.93 -3.02 2.04
CA GLU A 810 23.28 -4.27 2.71
C GLU A 810 22.12 -5.31 2.71
N ARG A 811 22.48 -6.59 2.87
CA ARG A 811 21.53 -7.70 3.08
C ARG A 811 21.85 -8.44 4.37
N TYR A 812 20.82 -9.00 5.01
CA TYR A 812 21.01 -9.88 6.16
C TYR A 812 21.69 -11.18 5.73
N THR A 813 22.68 -11.59 6.51
CA THR A 813 23.29 -12.91 6.45
C THR A 813 22.68 -13.82 7.52
N LEU A 814 23.00 -15.12 7.52
CA LEU A 814 22.53 -16.04 8.58
C LEU A 814 23.15 -15.73 9.96
N ASP A 815 24.20 -14.91 10.02
CA ASP A 815 24.79 -14.41 11.28
C ASP A 815 24.02 -13.24 11.87
N ASP A 816 23.30 -12.51 11.04
CA ASP A 816 22.52 -11.33 11.41
C ASP A 816 21.10 -11.68 11.87
N LEU A 817 20.74 -12.96 11.80
CA LEU A 817 19.41 -13.47 12.06
C LEU A 817 19.41 -14.40 13.26
N SER A 818 18.41 -14.25 14.11
CA SER A 818 18.19 -15.12 15.26
C SER A 818 16.73 -15.49 15.41
N MET A 819 16.48 -16.74 15.82
CA MET A 819 15.13 -17.19 16.14
C MET A 819 14.54 -16.38 17.29
N LEU A 820 13.30 -15.94 17.11
CA LEU A 820 12.57 -15.06 18.02
C LEU A 820 12.40 -15.69 19.40
N SER A 821 12.68 -14.92 20.44
CA SER A 821 12.57 -15.37 21.83
C SER A 821 12.20 -14.20 22.75
N LYS A 822 11.52 -14.51 23.86
CA LYS A 822 11.16 -13.51 24.87
C LYS A 822 12.42 -13.09 25.64
N GLY A 823 12.59 -11.79 25.85
CA GLY A 823 13.70 -11.22 26.63
C GLY A 823 15.02 -11.03 25.88
N LYS A 824 15.10 -11.46 24.61
CA LYS A 824 16.21 -11.11 23.70
C LYS A 824 15.87 -9.84 22.93
N THR A 825 16.87 -8.99 22.73
CA THR A 825 16.78 -7.75 21.96
C THR A 825 17.06 -8.01 20.48
N TYR A 826 16.29 -7.36 19.61
CA TYR A 826 16.38 -7.45 18.15
C TYR A 826 16.37 -6.04 17.56
N ALA A 827 16.88 -5.89 16.34
CA ALA A 827 16.74 -4.66 15.55
C ALA A 827 15.37 -4.69 14.84
N LEU A 828 14.36 -4.07 15.47
CA LEU A 828 12.96 -4.10 15.01
C LEU A 828 12.55 -2.78 14.37
N TYR A 829 11.58 -2.83 13.47
CA TYR A 829 10.96 -1.68 12.82
C TYR A 829 9.55 -1.47 13.38
N PRO A 830 9.39 -0.80 14.54
CA PRO A 830 8.07 -0.52 15.10
C PRO A 830 7.36 0.57 14.28
N GLY A 831 6.03 0.44 14.16
CA GLY A 831 5.20 1.56 13.70
C GLY A 831 5.08 2.64 14.79
N TYR A 832 4.73 3.86 14.41
CA TYR A 832 4.55 5.00 15.29
C TYR A 832 3.12 5.54 15.29
N PHE A 833 2.69 6.10 16.42
CA PHE A 833 1.43 6.80 16.60
C PHE A 833 1.67 8.19 17.18
N ASP A 834 1.07 9.19 16.56
CA ASP A 834 1.08 10.56 17.06
C ASP A 834 -0.25 11.26 16.72
N PHE A 835 -0.62 12.24 17.53
CA PHE A 835 -1.87 12.97 17.40
C PHE A 835 -1.71 14.46 17.77
N ASP A 836 -2.60 15.29 17.25
CA ASP A 836 -2.68 16.71 17.63
C ASP A 836 -4.06 17.32 17.37
N PHE A 837 -4.37 18.44 18.04
CA PHE A 837 -5.54 19.28 17.75
C PHE A 837 -5.08 20.61 17.15
N LEU A 838 -5.57 20.94 15.97
CA LEU A 838 -5.27 22.21 15.31
C LEU A 838 -6.39 23.21 15.59
N GLY A 839 -6.20 24.06 16.61
CA GLY A 839 -7.13 25.13 16.94
C GLY A 839 -6.91 26.38 16.08
N GLY A 840 -5.65 26.66 15.74
CA GLY A 840 -5.24 27.74 14.86
C GLY A 840 -4.34 27.24 13.73
N THR A 841 -4.21 28.03 12.67
CA THR A 841 -3.33 27.62 11.55
C THR A 841 -1.88 27.52 11.99
N SER A 842 -1.41 28.34 12.93
CA SER A 842 -0.04 28.35 13.46
C SER A 842 0.35 27.06 14.19
N ASP A 843 -0.60 26.28 14.70
CA ASP A 843 -0.32 25.05 15.44
C ASP A 843 0.45 24.01 14.60
N ARG A 844 0.33 24.07 13.26
CA ARG A 844 1.12 23.22 12.34
C ARG A 844 2.63 23.34 12.52
N TYR A 845 3.12 24.45 13.06
CA TYR A 845 4.55 24.68 13.30
C TYR A 845 5.06 24.03 14.60
N LYS A 846 4.17 23.64 15.51
CA LYS A 846 4.49 22.85 16.71
C LYS A 846 4.78 21.38 16.37
N ILE A 847 4.36 20.94 15.18
CA ILE A 847 4.64 19.61 14.64
C ILE A 847 6.05 19.59 14.07
N SER A 848 7.01 19.24 14.92
CA SER A 848 8.39 18.96 14.53
C SER A 848 9.01 17.98 15.53
N TYR A 849 10.02 17.24 15.06
CA TYR A 849 10.66 16.18 15.84
C TYR A 849 12.15 16.45 16.02
N LYS A 850 12.72 15.87 17.06
CA LYS A 850 14.14 15.89 17.34
C LYS A 850 14.55 14.54 17.93
N LYS A 851 15.64 13.99 17.42
CA LYS A 851 16.31 12.82 18.01
C LYS A 851 17.03 13.24 19.30
N ASN A 852 16.95 12.44 20.35
CA ASN A 852 17.73 12.70 21.57
C ASN A 852 19.25 12.63 21.29
N LYS A 853 20.08 13.20 22.18
CA LYS A 853 21.54 13.27 22.00
C LYS A 853 22.21 11.90 21.88
N GLU A 854 21.59 10.87 22.45
CA GLU A 854 22.05 9.46 22.42
C GLU A 854 21.56 8.70 21.17
N GLY A 855 20.73 9.32 20.33
CA GLY A 855 20.28 8.73 19.06
C GLY A 855 19.30 7.57 19.19
N GLN A 856 18.65 7.39 20.34
CA GLN A 856 17.81 6.22 20.64
C GLN A 856 16.31 6.50 20.58
N THR A 857 15.86 7.74 20.87
CA THR A 857 14.43 8.08 20.90
C THR A 857 14.12 9.39 20.19
N VAL A 858 13.00 9.42 19.49
CA VAL A 858 12.47 10.62 18.83
C VAL A 858 11.45 11.29 19.74
N LYS A 859 11.51 12.62 19.87
CA LYS A 859 10.53 13.41 20.64
C LYS A 859 10.05 14.62 19.84
N ARG A 860 8.86 15.14 20.18
CA ARG A 860 8.41 16.46 19.71
C ARG A 860 9.38 17.56 20.16
N LYS A 861 9.75 18.47 19.25
CA LYS A 861 10.78 19.50 19.49
C LYS A 861 10.25 20.73 20.26
N ASP A 862 8.95 20.99 20.19
CA ASP A 862 8.31 22.12 20.87
C ASP A 862 8.54 22.08 22.39
N GLU A 863 8.76 23.23 23.02
CA GLU A 863 9.14 23.33 24.44
C GLU A 863 8.06 22.77 25.38
N GLU A 864 6.78 23.01 25.10
CA GLU A 864 5.69 22.48 25.92
C GLU A 864 5.59 20.97 25.78
N TYR A 865 5.74 20.45 24.55
CA TYR A 865 5.73 19.01 24.33
C TYR A 865 6.94 18.32 24.94
N MET A 866 8.12 18.95 24.94
CA MET A 866 9.30 18.42 25.61
C MET A 866 9.12 18.30 27.13
N LEU A 867 8.26 19.14 27.73
CA LEU A 867 8.03 19.17 29.17
C LEU A 867 6.91 18.22 29.62
N TYR A 868 5.80 18.14 28.87
CA TYR A 868 4.58 17.43 29.32
C TYR A 868 4.27 16.15 28.54
N SER A 869 4.99 15.86 27.46
CA SER A 869 4.62 14.81 26.50
C SER A 869 5.78 13.85 26.22
N SER A 870 5.42 12.58 26.00
CA SER A 870 6.35 11.54 25.55
C SER A 870 6.16 11.17 24.08
N ARG A 871 5.35 11.94 23.34
CA ARG A 871 5.10 11.74 21.91
C ARG A 871 6.34 11.94 21.03
N PRO A 872 6.45 11.19 19.92
CA PRO A 872 5.50 10.17 19.43
C PRO A 872 5.60 8.83 20.18
N TYR A 873 4.52 8.05 20.17
CA TYR A 873 4.48 6.70 20.76
C TYR A 873 4.73 5.64 19.68
N TYR A 874 5.16 4.44 20.07
CA TYR A 874 5.06 3.28 19.19
C TYR A 874 3.59 2.88 19.02
N LEU A 875 3.21 2.39 17.84
CA LEU A 875 1.83 2.06 17.49
C LEU A 875 1.18 1.11 18.51
N TYR A 876 1.90 0.10 18.98
CA TYR A 876 1.36 -0.88 19.93
C TYR A 876 0.92 -0.25 21.26
N GLN A 877 1.50 0.89 21.64
CA GLN A 877 1.20 1.59 22.89
C GLN A 877 -0.17 2.28 22.87
N ILE A 878 -0.85 2.39 21.72
CA ILE A 878 -2.20 2.97 21.68
C ILE A 878 -3.20 2.14 22.49
N SER A 879 -3.03 0.80 22.51
CA SER A 879 -3.86 -0.10 23.31
C SER A 879 -3.74 0.22 24.81
N ILE A 880 -2.53 0.55 25.25
CA ILE A 880 -2.21 0.95 26.63
C ILE A 880 -2.88 2.29 26.96
N MET A 881 -2.82 3.27 26.04
CA MET A 881 -3.51 4.56 26.24
C MET A 881 -5.03 4.40 26.35
N ILE A 882 -5.62 3.52 25.54
CA ILE A 882 -7.06 3.22 25.59
C ILE A 882 -7.44 2.53 26.91
N GLU A 883 -6.63 1.58 27.38
CA GLU A 883 -6.83 0.93 28.68
C GLU A 883 -6.70 1.92 29.84
N LEU A 884 -5.72 2.81 29.78
CA LEU A 884 -5.54 3.87 30.77
C LEU A 884 -6.76 4.79 30.82
N TRP A 885 -7.27 5.22 29.67
CA TRP A 885 -8.46 6.06 29.62
C TRP A 885 -9.70 5.35 30.19
N LYS A 886 -9.93 4.09 29.84
CA LYS A 886 -11.01 3.26 30.40
C LYS A 886 -10.87 3.14 31.92
N THR A 887 -9.65 2.93 32.42
CA THR A 887 -9.36 2.84 33.86
C THR A 887 -9.70 4.14 34.57
N LEU A 888 -9.30 5.30 34.03
CA LEU A 888 -9.63 6.60 34.62
C LEU A 888 -11.14 6.84 34.60
N LYS A 889 -11.81 6.67 33.45
CA LYS A 889 -13.25 6.93 33.29
C LYS A 889 -14.14 6.04 34.16
N ASN A 890 -13.77 4.77 34.35
CA ASN A 890 -14.58 3.83 35.12
C ASN A 890 -14.45 4.05 36.64
N ASN A 891 -13.37 4.69 37.09
CA ASN A 891 -13.08 4.82 38.52
C ASN A 891 -13.27 6.25 39.06
N ILE A 892 -13.03 7.29 38.27
CA ILE A 892 -13.05 8.68 38.74
C ILE A 892 -13.85 9.61 37.81
N SER A 893 -14.35 10.70 38.38
CA SER A 893 -15.12 11.74 37.68
C SER A 893 -14.24 12.61 36.78
N ASN A 894 -14.87 13.34 35.86
CA ASN A 894 -14.17 14.31 35.01
C ASN A 894 -13.43 15.40 35.81
N SER A 895 -13.99 15.82 36.95
CA SER A 895 -13.36 16.80 37.84
C SER A 895 -12.11 16.24 38.50
N GLN A 896 -12.13 14.98 38.94
CA GLN A 896 -10.95 14.31 39.48
C GLN A 896 -9.87 14.10 38.41
N ILE A 897 -10.26 13.79 37.16
CA ILE A 897 -9.29 13.71 36.05
C ILE A 897 -8.65 15.09 35.77
N ASN A 898 -9.43 16.18 35.81
CA ASN A 898 -8.89 17.54 35.69
C ASN A 898 -7.90 17.85 36.81
N PHE A 899 -8.24 17.46 38.04
CA PHE A 899 -7.35 17.64 39.18
C PHE A 899 -6.00 16.94 38.96
N ILE A 900 -6.00 15.68 38.51
CA ILE A 900 -4.76 14.96 38.17
C ILE A 900 -3.96 15.72 37.11
N GLU A 901 -4.62 16.12 36.02
CA GLU A 901 -3.98 16.86 34.92
C GLU A 901 -3.33 18.17 35.41
N GLU A 902 -4.06 18.99 36.17
CA GLU A 902 -3.57 20.25 36.72
C GLU A 902 -2.42 20.04 37.70
N MET A 903 -2.52 19.07 38.61
CA MET A 903 -1.46 18.76 39.58
C MET A 903 -0.16 18.37 38.88
N LEU A 904 -0.23 17.48 37.90
CA LEU A 904 0.96 17.02 37.16
C LEU A 904 1.55 18.15 36.32
N ILE A 905 0.74 18.92 35.58
CA ILE A 905 1.21 20.04 34.76
C ILE A 905 1.88 21.10 35.62
N ASN A 906 1.24 21.51 36.72
CA ASN A 906 1.79 22.53 37.62
C ASN A 906 3.12 22.08 38.22
N LYS A 907 3.21 20.81 38.65
CA LYS A 907 4.44 20.27 39.22
C LYS A 907 5.58 20.17 38.21
N LEU A 908 5.30 19.68 37.01
CA LEU A 908 6.30 19.61 35.93
C LEU A 908 6.79 21.02 35.54
N ARG A 909 5.88 22.00 35.50
CA ARG A 909 6.22 23.40 35.21
C ARG A 909 7.06 24.04 36.31
N GLU A 910 6.72 23.80 37.58
CA GLU A 910 7.48 24.26 38.75
C GLU A 910 8.91 23.71 38.69
N TRP A 911 9.06 22.44 38.31
CA TRP A 911 10.32 21.71 38.38
C TRP A 911 11.13 21.69 37.08
N ARG A 912 10.73 22.44 36.05
CA ARG A 912 11.40 22.41 34.74
C ARG A 912 12.91 22.71 34.78
N GLU A 913 13.33 23.59 35.68
CA GLU A 913 14.73 24.05 35.84
C GLU A 913 15.46 23.36 37.00
N VAL A 914 14.79 22.47 37.73
CA VAL A 914 15.40 21.74 38.86
C VAL A 914 16.31 20.64 38.33
N ASN A 915 17.61 20.73 38.65
CA ASN A 915 18.64 19.76 38.33
C ASN A 915 19.13 19.06 39.62
N ASP A 916 18.31 18.16 40.17
CA ASP A 916 18.62 17.36 41.35
C ASP A 916 18.50 15.86 41.02
N SER A 917 19.47 15.06 41.46
CA SER A 917 19.49 13.60 41.31
C SER A 917 18.28 12.90 41.96
N SER A 918 17.71 13.48 43.02
CA SER A 918 16.55 12.96 43.75
C SER A 918 15.21 13.32 43.09
N LYS A 919 15.19 14.26 42.14
CA LYS A 919 13.98 14.80 41.50
C LYS A 919 13.00 13.72 41.05
N ASN A 920 13.48 12.68 40.38
CA ASN A 920 12.64 11.60 39.87
C ASN A 920 11.97 10.80 41.00
N SER A 921 12.69 10.56 42.10
CA SER A 921 12.14 9.85 43.27
C SER A 921 11.10 10.69 44.02
N ILE A 922 11.33 11.99 44.17
CA ILE A 922 10.36 12.89 44.82
C ILE A 922 9.14 13.09 43.92
N PHE A 923 9.34 13.18 42.59
CA PHE A 923 8.23 13.26 41.65
C PHE A 923 7.34 12.02 41.70
N LEU A 924 7.94 10.83 41.84
CA LEU A 924 7.19 9.58 42.02
C LEU A 924 6.30 9.62 43.26
N GLU A 925 6.81 10.09 44.40
CA GLU A 925 6.00 10.22 45.63
C GLU A 925 4.91 11.29 45.49
N PHE A 926 5.19 12.41 44.82
CA PHE A 926 4.17 13.42 44.50
C PHE A 926 3.06 12.82 43.62
N VAL A 927 3.41 12.07 42.57
CA VAL A 927 2.46 11.40 41.69
C VAL A 927 1.58 10.43 42.48
N LYS A 928 2.17 9.61 43.36
CA LYS A 928 1.41 8.71 44.23
C LYS A 928 0.40 9.46 45.09
N ALA A 929 0.83 10.53 45.77
CA ALA A 929 -0.04 11.33 46.62
C ALA A 929 -1.19 11.97 45.82
N ALA A 930 -0.89 12.55 44.66
CA ALA A 930 -1.91 13.16 43.79
C ALA A 930 -2.93 12.14 43.28
N LEU A 931 -2.50 10.92 42.94
CA LEU A 931 -3.40 9.84 42.53
C LEU A 931 -4.24 9.31 43.70
N ILE A 932 -3.66 9.15 44.89
CA ILE A 932 -4.40 8.75 46.09
C ILE A 932 -5.52 9.76 46.39
N ASP A 933 -5.20 11.05 46.36
CA ASP A 933 -6.17 12.12 46.61
C ASP A 933 -7.28 12.12 45.54
N ALA A 934 -6.91 12.00 44.27
CA ALA A 934 -7.87 11.98 43.16
C ALA A 934 -8.83 10.78 43.22
N PHE A 935 -8.36 9.61 43.64
CA PHE A 935 -9.18 8.38 43.71
C PHE A 935 -9.92 8.23 45.05
N GLY A 936 -9.43 8.84 46.13
CA GLY A 936 -9.97 8.71 47.49
C GLY A 936 -10.07 7.24 47.92
N GLU A 937 -11.17 6.87 48.58
CA GLU A 937 -11.42 5.48 49.04
C GLU A 937 -11.41 4.42 47.92
N LYS A 938 -11.55 4.84 46.66
CA LYS A 938 -11.49 3.90 45.53
C LYS A 938 -10.06 3.42 45.28
N TRP A 939 -9.05 4.19 45.70
CA TRP A 939 -7.65 3.83 45.53
C TRP A 939 -7.34 2.48 46.17
N ASP A 940 -7.75 2.28 47.42
CA ASP A 940 -7.48 1.04 48.17
C ASP A 940 -8.18 -0.19 47.60
N LYS A 941 -9.26 0.02 46.84
CA LYS A 941 -10.02 -1.03 46.15
C LYS A 941 -9.40 -1.45 44.81
N LEU A 942 -8.44 -0.68 44.29
CA LEU A 942 -7.73 -1.04 43.06
C LEU A 942 -6.76 -2.19 43.31
N ARG A 943 -6.61 -3.06 42.30
CA ARG A 943 -5.54 -4.07 42.29
C ARG A 943 -4.17 -3.38 42.22
N GLU A 944 -3.16 -4.01 42.82
CA GLU A 944 -1.80 -3.47 42.85
C GLU A 944 -1.22 -3.24 41.45
N GLU A 945 -1.53 -4.10 40.48
CA GLU A 945 -1.10 -3.91 39.09
C GLU A 945 -1.71 -2.65 38.47
N THR A 946 -2.97 -2.35 38.82
CA THR A 946 -3.67 -1.14 38.35
C THR A 946 -3.08 0.11 39.02
N LYS A 947 -2.77 0.06 40.32
CA LYS A 947 -2.08 1.16 41.00
C LYS A 947 -0.71 1.43 40.37
N TYR A 948 0.09 0.38 40.16
CA TYR A 948 1.39 0.48 39.50
C TYR A 948 1.28 1.06 38.09
N PHE A 949 0.30 0.59 37.30
CA PHE A 949 0.03 1.10 35.96
C PHE A 949 -0.27 2.60 35.96
N LEU A 950 -1.17 3.06 36.84
CA LEU A 950 -1.52 4.48 36.98
C LEU A 950 -0.31 5.34 37.35
N ILE A 951 0.47 4.91 38.35
CA ILE A 951 1.67 5.63 38.80
C ILE A 951 2.70 5.70 37.66
N TYR A 952 3.00 4.56 37.02
CA TYR A 952 3.99 4.50 35.95
C TYR A 952 3.62 5.38 34.75
N SER A 953 2.35 5.34 34.33
CA SER A 953 1.83 6.18 33.24
C SER A 953 1.86 7.67 33.59
N ALA A 954 1.63 8.04 34.86
CA ALA A 954 1.76 9.42 35.31
C ALA A 954 3.22 9.90 35.30
N CYS A 955 4.16 9.06 35.72
CA CYS A 955 5.57 9.41 35.76
C CYS A 955 6.22 9.53 34.37
N ASN A 956 5.77 8.75 33.38
CA ASN A 956 6.38 8.71 32.04
C ASN A 956 5.68 9.62 31.01
N GLY A 957 4.73 10.46 31.42
CA GLY A 957 3.99 11.39 30.56
C GLY A 957 2.79 10.78 29.81
N MET A 958 2.64 9.45 29.77
CA MET A 958 1.54 8.77 29.07
C MET A 958 0.16 9.14 29.62
N MET A 959 0.04 9.41 30.93
CA MET A 959 -1.21 9.84 31.52
C MET A 959 -1.66 11.20 30.99
N LEU A 960 -0.76 12.19 30.95
CA LEU A 960 -1.08 13.51 30.42
C LEU A 960 -1.42 13.45 28.93
N ASP A 961 -0.66 12.72 28.13
CA ASP A 961 -0.96 12.54 26.70
C ASP A 961 -2.29 11.80 26.49
N THR A 962 -2.63 10.82 27.34
CA THR A 962 -3.92 10.11 27.28
C THR A 962 -5.08 11.05 27.62
N ILE A 963 -4.95 11.83 28.69
CA ILE A 963 -5.96 12.85 29.05
C ILE A 963 -6.12 13.84 27.90
N ALA A 964 -5.02 14.32 27.32
CA ALA A 964 -5.04 15.24 26.18
C ALA A 964 -5.74 14.66 24.94
N LEU A 965 -5.43 13.42 24.57
CA LEU A 965 -6.04 12.72 23.44
C LEU A 965 -7.57 12.66 23.59
N PHE A 966 -8.05 12.19 24.74
CA PHE A 966 -9.47 11.90 24.91
C PHE A 966 -10.32 13.10 25.32
N LYS A 967 -9.80 13.99 26.18
CA LYS A 967 -10.54 15.19 26.64
C LYS A 967 -10.37 16.38 25.71
N HIS A 968 -9.16 16.65 25.25
CA HIS A 968 -8.86 17.91 24.55
C HIS A 968 -8.89 17.78 23.04
N VAL A 969 -8.36 16.67 22.50
CA VAL A 969 -8.28 16.42 21.05
C VAL A 969 -9.60 15.86 20.53
N ILE A 970 -10.09 14.75 21.07
CA ILE A 970 -11.33 14.10 20.60
C ILE A 970 -12.59 14.70 21.24
N LYS A 971 -12.52 15.10 22.52
CA LYS A 971 -13.70 15.49 23.33
C LYS A 971 -14.77 14.39 23.36
N ILE A 972 -14.39 13.18 23.79
CA ILE A 972 -15.37 12.09 23.97
C ILE A 972 -16.50 12.57 24.91
N LYS A 973 -17.75 12.48 24.43
CA LYS A 973 -18.94 12.78 25.24
C LYS A 973 -19.09 11.77 26.38
N GLU A 974 -19.72 12.21 27.45
CA GLU A 974 -20.17 11.32 28.51
C GLU A 974 -21.18 10.31 27.93
N ASP A 975 -20.88 9.01 28.01
CA ASP A 975 -21.92 8.00 27.93
C ASP A 975 -22.81 8.23 29.15
N ASN A 976 -23.90 8.97 28.95
CA ASN A 976 -25.02 8.90 29.86
C ASN A 976 -25.57 7.49 29.70
N GLY A 977 -25.12 6.57 30.53
CA GLY A 977 -25.55 5.17 30.53
C GLY A 977 -27.07 5.09 30.42
N ASN A 978 -27.52 4.79 29.22
CA ASN A 978 -28.88 4.47 28.78
C ASN A 978 -28.79 4.18 27.27
N GLU A 979 -28.08 3.10 26.92
CA GLU A 979 -28.43 2.28 25.75
C GLU A 979 -28.98 0.94 26.24
#